data_AF-A8UP62-F1
#
_entry.id   AF-A8UP62-F1
#
_cell.length_a   1.000
_cell.length_b   1.000
_cell.length_c   1.000
_cell.angle_alpha   90.00
_cell.angle_beta   90.00
_cell.angle_gamma   90.00
#
_symmetry.space_group_name_H-M   'P 1'
#
loop_
_entity.id
_entity.type
_entity.pdbx_description
1 polymer ?
#
loop_
_entity_poly.entity_id
_entity_poly.type
_entity_poly.pdbx_seq_one_letter_code
_entity_poly.pdbx_strand_id
1 'polypeptide(L)'
;MAGNENHLTTILSKLNELTETQKRIQLPIKVMLLGNHAAGKSTFLEYFQTGNIYNRNKSTPILKIQEYPLKRDKSKLPEAIVYDFGGQDYYHGIYQAFFSLDSINLLLWNSESDNNEIRLDSTKTYTRDFSRGYWLSQLKYAFNKEKRNYKEKSIEPTFLVQTHADIDEKSTWENKKETHPVTNEFYISLHKDKFNSKVNIASLNYLKESVLDEIKQKQITEVKPVWYEQFLTYIINKNSYKSVNLNTVIKYYERENITTKEKKQFLQADLEQLALKGMVLYYKTDESLNDVVWLNPSKTVEYIHSNILSEAIVKKKKGKLSRSDWEKICDDKKLERLLLLEKVVFHDEANGEFIVPNYLQLAEEDQNYNLMSFGFIKPSFILKFKYFIPFGIINQLICRFGNNPEYKAFWRDQLIFTYNRSKVFIKLNFELLKISVYIQSEIPDTIEQEIFEIILELYNNEDSTYILNEDIEVDGNSHSDIKGGNISIENKGFASGQILKSFRDKIRAKLSDYIVKKISNPDDMYISVDDKYFVHHKTLEDSELTQSKIRAYALTNGKIDESKSREHSSIKYGNFTSNEKIKQMKKIFISYSRKDVDYKNELKKHLGLLQTFDIADAWSCEDITIGKWDAQIQKELEESDLIIYMLSANFFSSRYIIEKEVANVMEAMKNIEHDKQKDILCVVVSDFVGLDSLKYSIENRPKTKLQSSLLELGSYQYLPYDMVLNKATNNDEEKIIPLKAHTNNNTIESALTQITSKVLETLS
;
A
#
# COMPACT_ATOMS: atom_id res chain seq x y z
N MET A 1 -2.81 -12.62 -10.51
CA MET A 1 -2.71 -13.68 -11.55
C MET A 1 -2.96 -13.06 -12.91
N ALA A 2 -1.89 -12.75 -13.66
CA ALA A 2 -1.91 -12.42 -15.09
C ALA A 2 -0.45 -12.42 -15.57
N GLY A 3 0.26 -13.52 -15.32
CA GLY A 3 1.59 -13.74 -15.91
C GLY A 3 1.40 -14.35 -17.29
N ASN A 4 1.70 -13.60 -18.35
CA ASN A 4 1.85 -14.07 -19.73
C ASN A 4 0.88 -15.19 -20.17
N GLU A 5 -0.43 -15.01 -20.00
CA GLU A 5 -1.37 -15.97 -20.57
C GLU A 5 -1.35 -15.88 -22.09
N ASN A 6 -1.11 -17.03 -22.71
CA ASN A 6 -1.27 -17.18 -24.15
C ASN A 6 -2.76 -16.98 -24.52
N HIS A 7 -3.14 -15.75 -24.88
CA HIS A 7 -4.49 -15.40 -25.32
C HIS A 7 -4.90 -16.08 -26.65
N LEU A 8 -4.02 -16.88 -27.26
CA LEU A 8 -4.28 -17.62 -28.49
C LEU A 8 -5.58 -18.42 -28.41
N THR A 9 -5.83 -19.16 -27.32
CA THR A 9 -7.06 -19.97 -27.22
C THR A 9 -8.32 -19.09 -27.19
N THR A 10 -8.26 -17.95 -26.49
CA THR A 10 -9.37 -16.99 -26.42
C THR A 10 -9.61 -16.34 -27.78
N ILE A 11 -8.54 -15.94 -28.48
CA ILE A 11 -8.62 -15.36 -29.83
C ILE A 11 -9.16 -16.38 -30.83
N LEU A 12 -8.66 -17.62 -30.80
CA LEU A 12 -9.14 -18.70 -31.66
C LEU A 12 -10.61 -19.03 -31.40
N SER A 13 -11.03 -19.08 -30.12
CA SER A 13 -12.44 -19.25 -29.74
C SER A 13 -13.30 -18.17 -30.38
N LYS A 14 -12.89 -16.90 -30.28
CA LYS A 14 -13.61 -15.74 -30.84
C LYS A 14 -13.61 -15.71 -32.36
N LEU A 15 -12.52 -16.09 -33.02
CA LEU A 15 -12.48 -16.20 -34.49
C LEU A 15 -13.40 -17.30 -34.99
N ASN A 16 -13.47 -18.43 -34.28
CA ASN A 16 -14.39 -19.51 -34.61
C ASN A 16 -15.86 -19.13 -34.33
N GLU A 17 -16.13 -18.30 -33.30
CA GLU A 17 -17.48 -17.76 -33.08
C GLU A 17 -17.99 -17.05 -34.34
N LEU A 18 -17.13 -16.36 -35.11
CA LEU A 18 -17.53 -15.63 -36.32
C LEU A 18 -17.94 -16.53 -37.50
N THR A 19 -17.55 -17.82 -37.49
CA THR A 19 -17.89 -18.77 -38.56
C THR A 19 -19.19 -19.54 -38.28
N GLU A 20 -19.74 -19.42 -37.07
CA GLU A 20 -20.94 -20.12 -36.62
C GLU A 20 -22.22 -19.35 -37.00
N THR A 21 -23.37 -20.00 -36.85
CA THR A 21 -24.68 -19.35 -37.10
C THR A 21 -24.92 -18.21 -36.10
N GLN A 22 -25.02 -16.99 -36.62
CA GLN A 22 -25.14 -15.77 -35.81
C GLN A 22 -26.59 -15.39 -35.51
N LYS A 23 -26.81 -14.80 -34.34
CA LYS A 23 -28.05 -14.15 -33.91
C LYS A 23 -27.72 -12.86 -33.15
N ARG A 24 -28.58 -11.86 -33.28
CA ARG A 24 -28.50 -10.66 -32.43
C ARG A 24 -29.06 -10.99 -31.06
N ILE A 25 -28.25 -10.85 -30.02
CA ILE A 25 -28.60 -11.18 -28.64
C ILE A 25 -28.38 -9.93 -27.78
N GLN A 26 -29.38 -9.61 -26.95
CA GLN A 26 -29.25 -8.60 -25.91
C GLN A 26 -28.70 -9.26 -24.66
N LEU A 27 -27.51 -8.82 -24.24
CA LEU A 27 -26.87 -9.35 -23.04
C LEU A 27 -27.38 -8.63 -21.78
N PRO A 28 -27.50 -9.33 -20.65
CA PRO A 28 -27.86 -8.70 -19.39
C PRO A 28 -26.76 -7.76 -18.91
N ILE A 29 -27.14 -6.62 -18.37
CA ILE A 29 -26.20 -5.67 -17.75
C ILE A 29 -26.10 -5.90 -16.25
N LYS A 30 -24.92 -5.65 -15.72
CA LYS A 30 -24.67 -5.70 -14.29
C LYS A 30 -25.05 -4.40 -13.60
N VAL A 31 -25.86 -4.48 -12.56
CA VAL A 31 -26.21 -3.34 -11.70
C VAL A 31 -25.74 -3.66 -10.28
N MET A 32 -24.93 -2.79 -9.67
CA MET A 32 -24.34 -2.99 -8.35
C MET A 32 -24.93 -2.00 -7.35
N LEU A 33 -25.52 -2.51 -6.26
CA LEU A 33 -25.98 -1.70 -5.14
C LEU A 33 -24.95 -1.75 -4.02
N LEU A 34 -24.36 -0.60 -3.70
CA LEU A 34 -23.21 -0.42 -2.81
C LEU A 34 -23.54 0.54 -1.67
N GLY A 35 -22.81 0.44 -0.56
CA GLY A 35 -22.96 1.31 0.60
C GLY A 35 -23.04 0.56 1.93
N ASN A 36 -23.03 1.32 3.02
CA ASN A 36 -23.00 0.79 4.39
C ASN A 36 -24.21 -0.07 4.75
N HIS A 37 -24.12 -0.80 5.88
CA HIS A 37 -25.26 -1.51 6.42
C HIS A 37 -26.43 -0.53 6.69
N ALA A 38 -27.65 -1.00 6.47
CA ALA A 38 -28.88 -0.20 6.61
C ALA A 38 -28.98 1.08 5.74
N ALA A 39 -28.11 1.28 4.74
CA ALA A 39 -28.20 2.41 3.80
C ALA A 39 -29.42 2.36 2.84
N GLY A 40 -30.31 1.36 2.93
CA GLY A 40 -31.53 1.29 2.10
C GLY A 40 -31.43 0.50 0.79
N LYS A 41 -30.33 -0.23 0.56
CA LYS A 41 -30.07 -0.98 -0.70
C LYS A 41 -31.17 -1.98 -1.06
N SER A 42 -31.48 -2.90 -0.15
CA SER A 42 -32.50 -3.92 -0.39
C SER A 42 -33.91 -3.34 -0.48
N THR A 43 -34.19 -2.27 0.27
CA THR A 43 -35.46 -1.54 0.20
C THR A 43 -35.62 -0.86 -1.17
N PHE A 44 -34.56 -0.25 -1.69
CA PHE A 44 -34.55 0.30 -3.05
C PHE A 44 -34.69 -0.80 -4.10
N LEU A 45 -34.01 -1.94 -3.96
CA LEU A 45 -34.13 -3.06 -4.90
C LEU A 45 -35.58 -3.59 -4.99
N GLU A 46 -36.26 -3.70 -3.84
CA GLU A 46 -37.66 -4.11 -3.78
C GLU A 46 -38.58 -3.09 -4.48
N TYR A 47 -38.35 -1.80 -4.26
CA TYR A 47 -39.05 -0.73 -4.98
C TYR A 47 -38.77 -0.76 -6.49
N PHE A 48 -37.51 -0.93 -6.89
CA PHE A 48 -37.09 -1.01 -8.29
C PHE A 48 -37.81 -2.14 -9.03
N GLN A 49 -37.97 -3.29 -8.37
CA GLN A 49 -38.65 -4.47 -8.91
C GLN A 49 -40.18 -4.36 -8.91
N THR A 50 -40.79 -3.86 -7.83
CA THR A 50 -42.23 -3.99 -7.60
C THR A 50 -43.01 -2.68 -7.67
N GLY A 51 -42.31 -1.54 -7.70
CA GLY A 51 -42.89 -0.20 -7.56
C GLY A 51 -43.37 0.14 -6.14
N ASN A 52 -43.21 -0.77 -5.18
CA ASN A 52 -43.71 -0.63 -3.81
C ASN A 52 -42.60 -0.89 -2.79
N ILE A 53 -42.72 -0.28 -1.60
CA ILE A 53 -41.87 -0.55 -0.45
C ILE A 53 -42.64 -1.41 0.55
N TYR A 54 -42.10 -2.56 0.94
CA TYR A 54 -42.69 -3.42 1.96
C TYR A 54 -41.82 -3.38 3.23
N ASN A 55 -42.45 -3.35 4.41
CA ASN A 55 -41.71 -3.34 5.67
C ASN A 55 -41.11 -4.74 5.91
N ARG A 56 -39.80 -4.87 5.70
CA ARG A 56 -39.04 -6.04 6.12
C ARG A 56 -37.88 -5.59 6.98
N ASN A 57 -37.99 -5.84 8.30
CA ASN A 57 -36.90 -5.62 9.26
C ASN A 57 -35.84 -6.75 9.21
N LYS A 58 -35.61 -7.35 8.04
CA LYS A 58 -34.64 -8.44 7.91
C LYS A 58 -33.37 -7.90 7.25
N SER A 59 -32.25 -8.04 7.95
CA SER A 59 -30.94 -7.80 7.37
C SER A 59 -30.77 -8.65 6.10
N THR A 60 -30.21 -8.04 5.07
CA THR A 60 -29.87 -8.71 3.82
C THR A 60 -28.80 -9.75 4.10
N PRO A 61 -28.91 -10.98 3.58
CA PRO A 61 -27.75 -11.87 3.46
C PRO A 61 -26.60 -11.15 2.76
N ILE A 62 -25.37 -11.63 2.91
CA ILE A 62 -24.19 -10.84 2.47
C ILE A 62 -24.15 -10.53 0.98
N LEU A 63 -24.73 -11.37 0.13
CA LEU A 63 -24.90 -11.03 -1.28
C LEU A 63 -26.18 -11.66 -1.79
N LYS A 64 -27.00 -10.83 -2.42
CA LYS A 64 -28.21 -11.23 -3.09
C LYS A 64 -28.12 -10.81 -4.55
N ILE A 65 -27.99 -11.79 -5.44
CA ILE A 65 -28.07 -11.56 -6.88
C ILE A 65 -29.51 -11.79 -7.34
N GLN A 66 -30.10 -10.81 -8.03
CA GLN A 66 -31.46 -10.91 -8.56
C GLN A 66 -31.53 -10.47 -10.02
N GLU A 67 -32.35 -11.17 -10.80
CA GLU A 67 -32.63 -10.82 -12.19
C GLU A 67 -33.64 -9.67 -12.26
N TYR A 68 -33.50 -8.80 -13.26
CA TYR A 68 -34.48 -7.80 -13.64
C TYR A 68 -34.93 -8.00 -15.10
N PRO A 69 -36.24 -7.98 -15.39
CA PRO A 69 -37.35 -7.96 -14.42
C PRO A 69 -37.47 -9.30 -13.67
N LEU A 70 -37.96 -9.25 -12.42
CA LEU A 70 -38.06 -10.43 -11.55
C LEU A 70 -38.96 -11.54 -12.13
N LYS A 71 -40.04 -11.14 -12.81
CA LYS A 71 -40.93 -12.03 -13.55
C LYS A 71 -40.59 -11.93 -15.03
N ARG A 72 -39.86 -12.93 -15.54
CA ARG A 72 -39.52 -13.07 -16.96
C ARG A 72 -39.76 -14.49 -17.44
N ASP A 73 -39.83 -14.64 -18.75
CA ASP A 73 -39.72 -15.93 -19.41
C ASP A 73 -38.31 -16.51 -19.18
N LYS A 74 -38.23 -17.70 -18.57
CA LYS A 74 -36.96 -18.37 -18.23
C LYS A 74 -36.20 -18.89 -19.46
N SER A 75 -36.83 -18.89 -20.63
CA SER A 75 -36.19 -19.21 -21.91
C SER A 75 -35.40 -18.05 -22.53
N LYS A 76 -35.59 -16.82 -22.05
CA LYS A 76 -34.89 -15.61 -22.52
C LYS A 76 -33.84 -15.16 -21.51
N LEU A 77 -32.94 -14.26 -21.89
CA LEU A 77 -32.04 -13.60 -20.95
C LEU A 77 -32.76 -12.46 -20.18
N PRO A 78 -32.36 -12.16 -18.92
CA PRO A 78 -32.83 -10.97 -18.23
C PRO A 78 -32.27 -9.69 -18.85
N GLU A 79 -32.89 -8.55 -18.57
CA GLU A 79 -32.39 -7.24 -19.00
C GLU A 79 -31.19 -6.82 -18.15
N ALA A 80 -31.25 -7.09 -16.85
CA ALA A 80 -30.15 -6.82 -15.93
C ALA A 80 -30.04 -7.88 -14.83
N ILE A 81 -28.85 -7.97 -14.26
CA ILE A 81 -28.53 -8.75 -13.07
C ILE A 81 -28.09 -7.77 -11.99
N VAL A 82 -28.89 -7.68 -10.93
CA VAL A 82 -28.69 -6.75 -9.82
C VAL A 82 -28.01 -7.45 -8.66
N TYR A 83 -26.88 -6.89 -8.22
CA TYR A 83 -26.06 -7.35 -7.11
C TYR A 83 -26.32 -6.45 -5.90
N ASP A 84 -27.03 -6.98 -4.90
CA ASP A 84 -27.27 -6.31 -3.62
C ASP A 84 -26.36 -6.89 -2.56
N PHE A 85 -25.35 -6.12 -2.19
CA PHE A 85 -24.37 -6.56 -1.21
C PHE A 85 -24.78 -6.16 0.21
N GLY A 86 -24.70 -7.08 1.15
CA GLY A 86 -24.94 -6.84 2.56
C GLY A 86 -23.80 -6.05 3.19
N GLY A 87 -24.12 -4.93 3.84
CA GLY A 87 -23.12 -4.05 4.46
C GLY A 87 -22.45 -4.62 5.73
N GLN A 88 -22.90 -5.78 6.23
CA GLN A 88 -22.43 -6.38 7.49
C GLN A 88 -21.14 -7.20 7.34
N ASP A 89 -20.92 -7.86 6.20
CA ASP A 89 -19.86 -8.89 6.05
C ASP A 89 -19.11 -8.81 4.70
N TYR A 90 -18.97 -7.60 4.15
CA TYR A 90 -18.35 -7.29 2.85
C TYR A 90 -16.86 -7.71 2.70
N TYR A 91 -16.30 -8.43 3.69
CA TYR A 91 -14.88 -8.42 4.03
C TYR A 91 -14.08 -9.61 3.48
N HIS A 92 -14.65 -10.46 2.62
CA HIS A 92 -13.96 -11.64 2.09
C HIS A 92 -13.40 -11.41 0.67
N GLY A 93 -12.22 -11.98 0.38
CA GLY A 93 -11.54 -11.84 -0.91
C GLY A 93 -12.40 -12.21 -2.13
N ILE A 94 -13.31 -13.19 -1.96
CA ILE A 94 -14.22 -13.66 -3.01
C ILE A 94 -15.12 -12.54 -3.58
N TYR A 95 -15.42 -11.48 -2.82
CA TYR A 95 -16.24 -10.39 -3.34
C TYR A 95 -15.55 -9.58 -4.43
N GLN A 96 -14.22 -9.60 -4.49
CA GLN A 96 -13.48 -8.91 -5.55
C GLN A 96 -13.87 -9.43 -6.93
N ALA A 97 -14.22 -10.71 -7.06
CA ALA A 97 -14.69 -11.30 -8.32
C ALA A 97 -16.00 -10.67 -8.84
N PHE A 98 -16.74 -9.93 -7.99
CA PHE A 98 -17.96 -9.23 -8.39
C PHE A 98 -17.75 -7.75 -8.70
N PHE A 99 -16.57 -7.17 -8.46
CA PHE A 99 -16.28 -5.81 -8.91
C PHE A 99 -15.67 -5.86 -10.31
N SER A 100 -16.53 -6.01 -11.32
CA SER A 100 -16.12 -6.07 -12.72
C SER A 100 -16.47 -4.79 -13.49
N LEU A 101 -15.75 -4.55 -14.58
CA LEU A 101 -16.09 -3.58 -15.61
C LEU A 101 -17.48 -3.85 -16.22
N ASP A 102 -17.99 -2.88 -16.96
CA ASP A 102 -19.30 -2.85 -17.62
C ASP A 102 -20.49 -2.95 -16.65
N SER A 103 -20.43 -2.20 -15.55
CA SER A 103 -21.45 -2.16 -14.51
C SER A 103 -22.08 -0.78 -14.35
N ILE A 104 -23.32 -0.76 -13.87
CA ILE A 104 -24.00 0.45 -13.39
C ILE A 104 -23.95 0.42 -11.87
N ASN A 105 -23.35 1.45 -11.26
CA ASN A 105 -23.08 1.46 -9.82
C ASN A 105 -24.01 2.43 -9.11
N LEU A 106 -24.75 1.96 -8.11
CA LEU A 106 -25.56 2.80 -7.24
C LEU A 106 -24.97 2.75 -5.83
N LEU A 107 -24.39 3.86 -5.39
CA LEU A 107 -23.87 4.01 -4.04
C LEU A 107 -24.92 4.70 -3.16
N LEU A 108 -25.57 3.92 -2.30
CA LEU A 108 -26.57 4.42 -1.35
C LEU A 108 -25.90 4.79 -0.02
N TRP A 109 -26.23 5.96 0.51
CA TRP A 109 -25.65 6.46 1.75
C TRP A 109 -26.66 7.27 2.58
N ASN A 110 -26.33 7.56 3.84
CA ASN A 110 -27.04 8.49 4.72
C ASN A 110 -26.02 9.21 5.63
N SER A 111 -26.43 10.30 6.27
CA SER A 111 -25.50 11.16 7.02
C SER A 111 -24.96 10.48 8.29
N GLU A 112 -25.77 9.63 8.92
CA GLU A 112 -25.38 8.89 10.13
C GLU A 112 -24.20 7.95 9.88
N SER A 113 -24.14 7.29 8.72
CA SER A 113 -23.10 6.30 8.39
C SER A 113 -22.01 6.84 7.46
N ASP A 114 -21.98 8.14 7.14
CA ASP A 114 -20.99 8.73 6.21
C ASP A 114 -19.61 8.99 6.86
N ASN A 115 -19.17 8.09 7.74
CA ASN A 115 -17.91 8.18 8.46
C ASN A 115 -17.22 6.82 8.52
N ASN A 116 -15.90 6.83 8.67
CA ASN A 116 -15.13 5.60 8.85
C ASN A 116 -15.11 5.26 10.35
N GLU A 117 -16.06 4.45 10.82
CA GLU A 117 -16.21 4.14 12.24
C GLU A 117 -16.81 2.76 12.47
N ILE A 118 -16.71 2.27 13.71
CA ILE A 118 -17.42 1.07 14.15
C ILE A 118 -18.69 1.52 14.88
N ARG A 119 -19.85 1.09 14.39
CA ARG A 119 -21.17 1.40 14.95
C ARG A 119 -21.92 0.12 15.32
N LEU A 120 -22.67 0.15 16.41
CA LEU A 120 -23.62 -0.90 16.77
C LEU A 120 -24.89 -0.76 15.92
N ASP A 121 -25.24 -1.80 15.19
CA ASP A 121 -26.48 -1.81 14.43
C ASP A 121 -27.73 -2.01 15.31
N SER A 122 -28.92 -1.96 14.69
CA SER A 122 -30.20 -2.18 15.38
C SER A 122 -30.33 -3.56 16.04
N THR A 123 -29.49 -4.52 15.67
CA THR A 123 -29.42 -5.88 16.25
C THR A 123 -28.36 -6.01 17.34
N LYS A 124 -27.68 -4.91 17.71
CA LYS A 124 -26.53 -4.86 18.63
C LYS A 124 -25.31 -5.64 18.13
N THR A 125 -25.16 -5.77 16.82
CA THR A 125 -23.97 -6.33 16.18
C THR A 125 -23.06 -5.17 15.78
N TYR A 126 -21.75 -5.32 16.00
CA TYR A 126 -20.78 -4.32 15.53
C TYR A 126 -20.69 -4.38 14.01
N THR A 127 -20.92 -3.24 13.38
CA THR A 127 -20.76 -2.99 11.95
C THR A 127 -19.71 -1.92 11.74
N ARG A 128 -19.02 -1.97 10.60
CA ARG A 128 -18.04 -0.95 10.23
C ARG A 128 -18.61 -0.15 9.08
N ASP A 129 -18.76 1.13 9.31
CA ASP A 129 -19.25 2.09 8.32
C ASP A 129 -18.07 2.78 7.65
N PHE A 130 -18.32 3.22 6.42
CA PHE A 130 -17.37 3.95 5.60
C PHE A 130 -18.02 5.16 4.95
N SER A 131 -17.24 6.24 4.87
CA SER A 131 -17.66 7.43 4.14
C SER A 131 -17.89 7.14 2.64
N ARG A 132 -18.69 7.98 1.99
CA ARG A 132 -18.87 8.00 0.52
C ARG A 132 -17.54 8.03 -0.22
N GLY A 133 -16.59 8.84 0.26
CA GLY A 133 -15.25 8.96 -0.34
C GLY A 133 -14.50 7.64 -0.33
N TYR A 134 -14.65 6.84 0.72
CA TYR A 134 -14.07 5.50 0.80
C TYR A 134 -14.72 4.57 -0.24
N TRP A 135 -16.05 4.52 -0.31
CA TRP A 135 -16.76 3.66 -1.28
C TRP A 135 -16.45 4.02 -2.74
N LEU A 136 -16.40 5.31 -3.07
CA LEU A 136 -16.00 5.78 -4.40
C LEU A 136 -14.54 5.43 -4.71
N SER A 137 -13.66 5.44 -3.72
CA SER A 137 -12.26 5.02 -3.90
C SER A 137 -12.12 3.51 -4.04
N GLN A 138 -12.95 2.71 -3.35
CA GLN A 138 -13.05 1.26 -3.54
C GLN A 138 -13.46 0.92 -4.97
N LEU A 139 -14.43 1.63 -5.54
CA LEU A 139 -14.82 1.49 -6.95
C LEU A 139 -13.65 1.80 -7.89
N LYS A 140 -12.99 2.95 -7.70
CA LYS A 140 -11.82 3.33 -8.51
C LYS A 140 -10.72 2.28 -8.41
N TYR A 141 -10.43 1.79 -7.21
CA TYR A 141 -9.44 0.75 -6.97
C TYR A 141 -9.76 -0.53 -7.73
N ALA A 142 -11.00 -1.02 -7.63
CA ALA A 142 -11.41 -2.25 -8.31
C ALA A 142 -11.39 -2.10 -9.85
N PHE A 143 -11.91 -1.00 -10.39
CA PHE A 143 -11.91 -0.77 -11.84
C PHE A 143 -10.52 -0.52 -12.42
N ASN A 144 -9.65 0.18 -11.70
CA ASN A 144 -8.27 0.38 -12.13
C ASN A 144 -7.50 -0.94 -12.20
N LYS A 145 -7.76 -1.86 -11.25
CA LYS A 145 -7.19 -3.21 -11.26
C LYS A 145 -7.56 -3.96 -12.56
N GLU A 146 -8.82 -3.91 -12.96
CA GLU A 146 -9.26 -4.58 -14.20
C GLU A 146 -8.79 -3.86 -15.47
N LYS A 147 -8.78 -2.52 -15.49
CA LYS A 147 -8.30 -1.72 -16.63
C LYS A 147 -6.82 -1.94 -16.96
N ARG A 148 -5.98 -2.42 -16.03
CA ARG A 148 -4.61 -2.85 -16.38
C ARG A 148 -4.59 -3.93 -17.48
N ASN A 149 -5.69 -4.70 -17.61
CA ASN A 149 -5.85 -5.75 -18.60
C ASN A 149 -6.59 -5.32 -19.88
N TYR A 150 -7.19 -4.11 -19.92
CA TYR A 150 -8.02 -3.64 -21.03
C TYR A 150 -7.63 -2.22 -21.47
N LYS A 151 -7.47 -1.99 -22.78
CA LYS A 151 -7.08 -0.67 -23.32
C LYS A 151 -8.19 0.39 -23.29
N GLU A 152 -9.44 0.02 -23.01
CA GLU A 152 -10.57 0.95 -23.08
C GLU A 152 -10.76 1.77 -21.81
N LYS A 153 -11.04 3.07 -22.01
CA LYS A 153 -11.26 4.09 -20.97
C LYS A 153 -12.75 4.37 -20.76
N SER A 154 -13.64 3.38 -20.84
CA SER A 154 -15.04 3.61 -20.45
C SER A 154 -15.10 3.93 -18.95
N ILE A 155 -15.84 4.98 -18.59
CA ILE A 155 -16.10 5.32 -17.19
C ILE A 155 -17.39 4.59 -16.80
N GLU A 156 -17.33 3.80 -15.73
CA GLU A 156 -18.52 3.12 -15.22
C GLU A 156 -19.48 4.16 -14.59
N PRO A 157 -20.74 4.25 -15.05
CA PRO A 157 -21.70 5.20 -14.52
C PRO A 157 -21.94 4.88 -13.05
N THR A 158 -21.83 5.92 -12.23
CA THR A 158 -22.00 5.82 -10.78
C THR A 158 -23.00 6.85 -10.30
N PHE A 159 -24.11 6.38 -9.76
CA PHE A 159 -25.15 7.20 -9.17
C PHE A 159 -24.97 7.22 -7.65
N LEU A 160 -24.80 8.41 -7.10
CA LEU A 160 -24.74 8.61 -5.67
C LEU A 160 -26.15 8.92 -5.16
N VAL A 161 -26.64 8.08 -4.24
CA VAL A 161 -28.03 8.12 -3.80
C VAL A 161 -28.05 8.40 -2.30
N GLN A 162 -28.33 9.64 -1.92
CA GLN A 162 -28.60 9.99 -0.53
C GLN A 162 -29.98 9.48 -0.15
N THR A 163 -30.00 8.50 0.73
CA THR A 163 -31.21 8.02 1.41
C THR A 163 -31.52 8.89 2.62
N HIS A 164 -32.71 8.73 3.20
CA HIS A 164 -33.15 9.50 4.37
C HIS A 164 -33.19 11.02 4.13
N ALA A 165 -33.32 11.47 2.87
CA ALA A 165 -33.38 12.89 2.52
C ALA A 165 -34.61 13.64 3.07
N ASP A 166 -35.50 12.93 3.78
CA ASP A 166 -36.61 13.48 4.55
C ASP A 166 -36.21 13.95 5.97
N ILE A 167 -35.07 13.49 6.48
CA ILE A 167 -34.52 13.81 7.80
C ILE A 167 -33.18 14.53 7.65
N ASP A 168 -32.34 14.04 6.74
CA ASP A 168 -30.99 14.54 6.53
C ASP A 168 -30.97 15.77 5.61
N GLU A 169 -30.06 16.71 5.90
CA GLU A 169 -29.75 17.79 4.97
C GLU A 169 -29.14 17.22 3.68
N LYS A 170 -29.57 17.76 2.52
CA LYS A 170 -29.03 17.33 1.23
C LYS A 170 -27.59 17.79 1.08
N SER A 171 -26.69 16.85 0.81
CA SER A 171 -25.26 17.11 0.65
C SER A 171 -24.80 16.63 -0.73
N THR A 172 -24.26 17.55 -1.52
CA THR A 172 -23.65 17.26 -2.82
C THR A 172 -22.22 16.75 -2.68
N TRP A 173 -21.77 15.93 -3.63
CA TRP A 173 -20.40 15.44 -3.72
C TRP A 173 -19.61 16.17 -4.81
N GLU A 174 -18.46 16.72 -4.44
CA GLU A 174 -17.52 17.26 -5.41
C GLU A 174 -16.62 16.15 -5.93
N ASN A 175 -16.61 15.91 -7.25
CA ASN A 175 -15.77 14.89 -7.87
C ASN A 175 -14.28 15.22 -7.68
N LYS A 176 -13.54 14.26 -7.10
CA LYS A 176 -12.11 14.39 -6.81
C LYS A 176 -11.31 13.43 -7.66
N LYS A 177 -10.06 13.79 -7.96
CA LYS A 177 -9.15 12.96 -8.77
C LYS A 177 -8.88 11.60 -8.13
N GLU A 178 -8.84 11.55 -6.80
CA GLU A 178 -8.52 10.36 -6.01
C GLU A 178 -9.66 9.35 -5.99
N THR A 179 -10.90 9.76 -6.26
CA THR A 179 -12.12 8.94 -6.15
C THR A 179 -12.72 8.59 -7.51
N HIS A 180 -13.58 7.56 -7.59
CA HIS A 180 -14.34 7.30 -8.81
C HIS A 180 -15.35 8.44 -9.08
N PRO A 181 -15.47 8.93 -10.31
CA PRO A 181 -16.38 10.03 -10.63
C PRO A 181 -17.85 9.62 -10.47
N VAL A 182 -18.63 10.49 -9.86
CA VAL A 182 -20.09 10.40 -9.77
C VAL A 182 -20.70 11.02 -11.02
N THR A 183 -21.58 10.27 -11.68
CA THR A 183 -22.30 10.67 -12.89
C THR A 183 -23.52 11.50 -12.57
N ASN A 184 -24.27 11.12 -11.53
CA ASN A 184 -25.49 11.80 -11.12
C ASN A 184 -25.78 11.57 -9.63
N GLU A 185 -26.52 12.50 -9.03
CA GLU A 185 -26.90 12.45 -7.62
C GLU A 185 -28.42 12.45 -7.43
N PHE A 186 -28.89 11.65 -6.48
CA PHE A 186 -30.31 11.52 -6.18
C PHE A 186 -30.56 11.63 -4.67
N TYR A 187 -31.65 12.30 -4.30
CA TYR A 187 -32.07 12.49 -2.92
C TYR A 187 -33.45 11.85 -2.73
N ILE A 188 -33.50 10.76 -1.98
CA ILE A 188 -34.70 9.95 -1.80
C ILE A 188 -34.97 9.62 -0.33
N SER A 189 -36.22 9.31 -0.04
CA SER A 189 -36.66 8.69 1.20
C SER A 189 -37.26 7.32 0.91
N LEU A 190 -36.82 6.33 1.68
CA LEU A 190 -37.31 4.97 1.62
C LEU A 190 -38.20 4.62 2.84
N HIS A 191 -38.47 5.60 3.71
CA HIS A 191 -39.29 5.40 4.91
C HIS A 191 -40.78 5.40 4.59
N LYS A 192 -41.54 4.41 5.06
CA LYS A 192 -42.95 4.19 4.68
C LYS A 192 -43.86 5.40 4.90
N ASP A 193 -43.66 6.12 6.01
CA ASP A 193 -44.52 7.28 6.35
C ASP A 193 -44.27 8.51 5.47
N LYS A 194 -43.07 8.61 4.89
CA LYS A 194 -42.65 9.71 4.02
C LYS A 194 -42.61 9.31 2.55
N PHE A 195 -42.69 8.01 2.25
CA PHE A 195 -42.76 7.43 0.92
C PHE A 195 -43.85 8.08 0.07
N ASN A 196 -45.02 8.35 0.66
CA ASN A 196 -46.21 8.88 -0.02
C ASN A 196 -46.14 10.39 -0.37
N SER A 197 -45.06 11.08 0.00
CA SER A 197 -44.83 12.46 -0.44
C SER A 197 -44.77 12.53 -1.96
N LYS A 198 -45.54 13.42 -2.59
CA LYS A 198 -45.51 13.62 -4.06
C LYS A 198 -44.11 13.91 -4.57
N VAL A 199 -43.33 14.70 -3.82
CA VAL A 199 -41.94 15.03 -4.15
C VAL A 199 -41.06 13.79 -4.10
N ASN A 200 -41.20 12.96 -3.04
CA ASN A 200 -40.41 11.75 -2.90
C ASN A 200 -40.75 10.70 -3.98
N ILE A 201 -42.03 10.53 -4.30
CA ILE A 201 -42.47 9.64 -5.39
C ILE A 201 -41.86 10.09 -6.72
N ALA A 202 -41.85 11.39 -7.00
CA ALA A 202 -41.22 11.93 -8.21
C ALA A 202 -39.71 11.64 -8.22
N SER A 203 -39.00 11.87 -7.11
CA SER A 203 -37.57 11.56 -7.00
C SER A 203 -37.26 10.07 -7.18
N LEU A 204 -38.06 9.18 -6.57
CA LEU A 204 -37.90 7.73 -6.68
C LEU A 204 -38.16 7.24 -8.11
N ASN A 205 -39.23 7.74 -8.74
CA ASN A 205 -39.53 7.43 -10.14
C ASN A 205 -38.41 7.95 -11.05
N TYR A 206 -37.91 9.16 -10.81
CA TYR A 206 -36.81 9.72 -11.57
C TYR A 206 -35.54 8.88 -11.44
N LEU A 207 -35.16 8.44 -10.23
CA LEU A 207 -34.04 7.52 -10.03
C LEU A 207 -34.28 6.20 -10.77
N LYS A 208 -35.46 5.59 -10.65
CA LYS A 208 -35.80 4.34 -11.32
C LYS A 208 -35.69 4.46 -12.84
N GLU A 209 -36.31 5.47 -13.44
CA GLU A 209 -36.25 5.70 -14.88
C GLU A 209 -34.84 6.03 -15.35
N SER A 210 -34.05 6.77 -14.55
CA SER A 210 -32.63 7.03 -14.87
C SER A 210 -31.80 5.74 -14.92
N VAL A 211 -32.03 4.81 -13.98
CA VAL A 211 -31.37 3.49 -13.98
C VAL A 211 -31.82 2.66 -15.19
N LEU A 212 -33.12 2.67 -15.52
CA LEU A 212 -33.65 1.94 -16.68
C LEU A 212 -33.15 2.50 -18.00
N ASP A 213 -32.98 3.82 -18.10
CA ASP A 213 -32.40 4.46 -19.27
C ASP A 213 -30.93 4.07 -19.43
N GLU A 214 -30.14 4.13 -18.36
CA GLU A 214 -28.73 3.69 -18.37
C GLU A 214 -28.61 2.20 -18.74
N ILE A 215 -29.52 1.34 -18.24
CA ILE A 215 -29.59 -0.06 -18.65
C ILE A 215 -29.81 -0.13 -20.16
N LYS A 216 -30.81 0.56 -20.72
CA LYS A 216 -31.08 0.51 -22.18
C LYS A 216 -29.90 1.03 -23.00
N GLN A 217 -29.25 2.11 -22.56
CA GLN A 217 -28.11 2.71 -23.26
C GLN A 217 -26.90 1.77 -23.29
N LYS A 218 -26.58 1.14 -22.15
CA LYS A 218 -25.48 0.18 -22.05
C LYS A 218 -25.82 -1.22 -22.59
N GLN A 219 -27.08 -1.52 -22.91
CA GLN A 219 -27.48 -2.85 -23.35
C GLN A 219 -26.99 -3.07 -24.78
N ILE A 220 -25.77 -3.60 -24.91
CA ILE A 220 -25.19 -3.88 -26.21
C ILE A 220 -25.96 -5.06 -26.83
N THR A 221 -26.49 -4.83 -28.03
CA THR A 221 -26.94 -5.93 -28.89
C THR A 221 -25.73 -6.48 -29.62
N GLU A 222 -25.23 -7.61 -29.16
CA GLU A 222 -24.09 -8.27 -29.78
C GLU A 222 -24.56 -9.28 -30.83
N VAL A 223 -23.78 -9.40 -31.91
CA VAL A 223 -23.93 -10.51 -32.85
C VAL A 223 -23.14 -11.69 -32.27
N LYS A 224 -23.87 -12.71 -31.83
CA LYS A 224 -23.32 -13.88 -31.15
C LYS A 224 -23.87 -15.17 -31.74
N PRO A 225 -23.15 -16.30 -31.61
CA PRO A 225 -23.67 -17.59 -32.03
C PRO A 225 -24.96 -17.97 -31.30
N VAL A 226 -25.84 -18.73 -31.96
CA VAL A 226 -27.14 -19.16 -31.39
C VAL A 226 -26.98 -19.94 -30.09
N TRP A 227 -25.96 -20.79 -29.98
CA TRP A 227 -25.70 -21.58 -28.76
C TRP A 227 -25.39 -20.69 -27.55
N TYR A 228 -24.86 -19.49 -27.75
CA TYR A 228 -24.39 -18.62 -26.67
C TYR A 228 -25.53 -18.18 -25.75
N GLU A 229 -26.68 -17.80 -26.33
CA GLU A 229 -27.88 -17.42 -25.55
C GLU A 229 -28.40 -18.60 -24.71
N GLN A 230 -28.43 -19.80 -25.29
CA GLN A 230 -28.87 -21.01 -24.60
C GLN A 230 -27.90 -21.39 -23.47
N PHE A 231 -26.60 -21.27 -23.73
CA PHE A 231 -25.55 -21.54 -22.75
C PHE A 231 -25.61 -20.57 -21.58
N LEU A 232 -25.75 -19.26 -21.84
CA LEU A 232 -25.94 -18.26 -20.78
C LEU A 232 -27.22 -18.51 -19.99
N THR A 233 -28.31 -18.88 -20.67
CA THR A 233 -29.59 -19.20 -20.02
C THR A 233 -29.44 -20.41 -19.09
N TYR A 234 -28.69 -21.44 -19.50
CA TYR A 234 -28.34 -22.58 -18.64
C TYR A 234 -27.57 -22.16 -17.38
N ILE A 235 -26.57 -21.28 -17.53
CA ILE A 235 -25.75 -20.78 -16.41
C ILE A 235 -26.62 -19.98 -15.44
N ILE A 236 -27.33 -18.96 -15.92
CA ILE A 236 -28.13 -18.03 -15.10
C ILE A 236 -29.23 -18.76 -14.33
N ASN A 237 -29.85 -19.77 -14.96
CA ASN A 237 -30.93 -20.53 -14.32
C ASN A 237 -30.41 -21.59 -13.32
N LYS A 238 -29.09 -21.79 -13.19
CA LYS A 238 -28.52 -22.76 -12.26
C LYS A 238 -28.69 -22.30 -10.82
N ASN A 239 -29.26 -23.15 -9.99
CA ASN A 239 -29.63 -22.79 -8.61
C ASN A 239 -28.90 -23.61 -7.54
N SER A 240 -27.57 -23.81 -7.68
CA SER A 240 -26.75 -24.65 -6.79
C SER A 240 -25.49 -23.93 -6.33
N TYR A 241 -25.09 -24.15 -5.07
CA TYR A 241 -23.82 -23.64 -4.52
C TYR A 241 -22.60 -24.50 -4.91
N LYS A 242 -22.82 -25.77 -5.29
CA LYS A 242 -21.77 -26.74 -5.63
C LYS A 242 -21.14 -26.44 -6.98
N SER A 243 -19.84 -26.74 -7.09
CA SER A 243 -19.13 -26.74 -8.36
C SER A 243 -19.66 -27.82 -9.30
N VAL A 244 -19.47 -27.63 -10.60
CA VAL A 244 -19.87 -28.56 -11.65
C VAL A 244 -18.66 -28.89 -12.51
N ASN A 245 -18.42 -30.18 -12.76
CA ASN A 245 -17.32 -30.61 -13.62
C ASN A 245 -17.56 -30.19 -15.08
N LEU A 246 -16.50 -29.76 -15.78
CA LEU A 246 -16.60 -29.28 -17.16
C LEU A 246 -17.15 -30.33 -18.13
N ASN A 247 -16.96 -31.63 -17.88
CA ASN A 247 -17.55 -32.70 -18.69
C ASN A 247 -19.09 -32.73 -18.64
N THR A 248 -19.69 -32.12 -17.61
CA THR A 248 -21.14 -31.91 -17.54
C THR A 248 -21.55 -30.63 -18.25
N VAL A 249 -20.78 -29.56 -18.08
CA VAL A 249 -21.07 -28.25 -18.67
C VAL A 249 -20.94 -28.27 -20.20
N ILE A 250 -19.95 -29.00 -20.73
CA ILE A 250 -19.67 -29.12 -22.17
C ILE A 250 -20.86 -29.67 -22.98
N LYS A 251 -21.79 -30.38 -22.32
CA LYS A 251 -23.01 -30.91 -22.95
C LYS A 251 -23.99 -29.81 -23.37
N TYR A 252 -23.92 -28.66 -22.70
CA TYR A 252 -24.75 -27.48 -22.98
C TYR A 252 -24.01 -26.43 -23.82
N TYR A 253 -22.76 -26.71 -24.20
CA TYR A 253 -21.90 -25.83 -24.99
C TYR A 253 -21.95 -26.31 -26.46
N GLU A 254 -23.04 -25.99 -27.16
CA GLU A 254 -23.36 -26.54 -28.50
C GLU A 254 -22.63 -25.84 -29.65
N ARG A 255 -21.29 -25.83 -29.60
CA ARG A 255 -20.47 -25.31 -30.70
C ARG A 255 -20.36 -26.29 -31.87
N GLU A 256 -20.38 -25.73 -33.07
CA GLU A 256 -20.31 -26.44 -34.36
C GLU A 256 -18.90 -26.36 -34.96
N ASN A 257 -18.58 -27.23 -35.92
CA ASN A 257 -17.35 -27.16 -36.72
C ASN A 257 -16.01 -27.17 -35.94
N ILE A 258 -16.00 -27.79 -34.76
CA ILE A 258 -14.80 -27.91 -33.92
C ILE A 258 -14.59 -29.34 -33.44
N THR A 259 -13.33 -29.72 -33.23
CA THR A 259 -12.98 -31.01 -32.64
C THR A 259 -13.35 -31.07 -31.16
N THR A 260 -13.46 -32.27 -30.59
CA THR A 260 -13.71 -32.45 -29.15
C THR A 260 -12.65 -31.79 -28.28
N LYS A 261 -11.39 -31.77 -28.74
CA LYS A 261 -10.27 -31.13 -28.04
C LYS A 261 -10.44 -29.61 -28.03
N GLU A 262 -10.70 -29.01 -29.19
CA GLU A 262 -10.96 -27.57 -29.31
C GLU A 262 -12.19 -27.15 -28.51
N LYS A 263 -13.25 -27.95 -28.52
CA LYS A 263 -14.47 -27.70 -27.75
C LYS A 263 -14.20 -27.55 -26.25
N LYS A 264 -13.33 -28.40 -25.68
CA LYS A 264 -12.92 -28.27 -24.28
C LYS A 264 -12.08 -27.01 -24.05
N GLN A 265 -11.11 -26.73 -24.92
CA GLN A 265 -10.25 -25.55 -24.80
C GLN A 265 -11.03 -24.23 -24.92
N PHE A 266 -11.98 -24.16 -25.85
CA PHE A 266 -12.83 -23.00 -26.04
C PHE A 266 -13.82 -22.83 -24.88
N LEU A 267 -14.38 -23.92 -24.34
CA LEU A 267 -15.20 -23.85 -23.13
C LEU A 267 -14.42 -23.22 -21.96
N GLN A 268 -13.17 -23.64 -21.73
CA GLN A 268 -12.33 -23.07 -20.68
C GLN A 268 -12.08 -21.56 -20.91
N ALA A 269 -11.77 -21.18 -22.15
CA ALA A 269 -11.57 -19.77 -22.50
C ALA A 269 -12.84 -18.92 -22.31
N ASP A 270 -14.01 -19.42 -22.72
CA ASP A 270 -15.26 -18.68 -22.57
C ASP A 270 -15.71 -18.62 -21.11
N LEU A 271 -15.53 -19.68 -20.32
CA LEU A 271 -15.79 -19.65 -18.88
C LEU A 271 -14.91 -18.66 -18.14
N GLU A 272 -13.64 -18.54 -18.54
CA GLU A 272 -12.73 -17.51 -18.02
C GLU A 272 -13.24 -16.10 -18.34
N GLN A 273 -13.71 -15.86 -19.57
CA GLN A 273 -14.33 -14.56 -19.91
C GLN A 273 -15.61 -14.29 -19.09
N LEU A 274 -16.41 -15.32 -18.80
CA LEU A 274 -17.58 -15.18 -17.92
C LEU A 274 -17.19 -14.96 -16.46
N ALA A 275 -16.09 -15.54 -16.00
CA ALA A 275 -15.55 -15.35 -14.67
C ALA A 275 -15.04 -13.92 -14.46
N LEU A 276 -14.35 -13.35 -15.47
CA LEU A 276 -13.94 -11.94 -15.46
C LEU A 276 -15.13 -10.97 -15.35
N LYS A 277 -16.31 -11.36 -15.84
CA LYS A 277 -17.56 -10.59 -15.70
C LYS A 277 -18.28 -10.85 -14.36
N GLY A 278 -17.75 -11.73 -13.50
CA GLY A 278 -18.35 -12.15 -12.24
C GLY A 278 -19.66 -12.92 -12.40
N MET A 279 -19.89 -13.55 -13.57
CA MET A 279 -21.07 -14.39 -13.82
C MET A 279 -20.91 -15.81 -13.27
N VAL A 280 -19.67 -16.32 -13.25
CA VAL A 280 -19.30 -17.63 -12.71
C VAL A 280 -18.01 -17.49 -11.90
N LEU A 281 -17.67 -18.48 -11.07
CA LEU A 281 -16.31 -18.60 -10.52
C LEU A 281 -15.59 -19.73 -11.26
N TYR A 282 -14.54 -19.39 -12.00
CA TYR A 282 -13.73 -20.33 -12.77
C TYR A 282 -12.26 -19.92 -12.73
N TYR A 283 -11.38 -20.89 -12.51
CA TYR A 283 -9.94 -20.66 -12.33
C TYR A 283 -9.18 -21.56 -13.31
N LYS A 284 -8.97 -21.03 -14.52
CA LYS A 284 -8.37 -21.77 -15.64
C LYS A 284 -6.94 -22.22 -15.36
N THR A 285 -6.16 -21.39 -14.68
CA THR A 285 -4.73 -21.61 -14.42
C THR A 285 -4.45 -22.46 -13.19
N ASP A 286 -5.43 -22.66 -12.31
CA ASP A 286 -5.24 -23.49 -11.12
C ASP A 286 -5.46 -24.96 -11.46
N GLU A 287 -4.40 -25.78 -11.35
CA GLU A 287 -4.44 -27.21 -11.70
C GLU A 287 -5.53 -28.00 -10.99
N SER A 288 -5.86 -27.59 -9.76
CA SER A 288 -6.85 -28.28 -8.95
C SER A 288 -8.27 -27.76 -9.15
N LEU A 289 -8.48 -26.65 -9.84
CA LEU A 289 -9.81 -26.06 -10.09
C LEU A 289 -10.17 -25.93 -11.58
N ASN A 290 -9.21 -26.09 -12.50
CA ASN A 290 -9.42 -25.87 -13.93
C ASN A 290 -10.44 -26.81 -14.61
N ASP A 291 -10.87 -27.87 -13.91
CA ASP A 291 -11.83 -28.89 -14.34
C ASP A 291 -13.23 -28.70 -13.75
N VAL A 292 -13.44 -27.69 -12.90
CA VAL A 292 -14.72 -27.38 -12.25
C VAL A 292 -15.08 -25.91 -12.38
N VAL A 293 -16.38 -25.60 -12.34
CA VAL A 293 -16.90 -24.23 -12.35
C VAL A 293 -18.07 -24.08 -11.37
N TRP A 294 -18.11 -22.96 -10.66
CA TRP A 294 -19.29 -22.57 -9.86
C TRP A 294 -20.19 -21.67 -10.69
N LEU A 295 -21.28 -22.25 -11.19
CA LEU A 295 -22.22 -21.58 -12.09
C LEU A 295 -23.11 -20.53 -11.40
N ASN A 296 -23.24 -20.58 -10.07
CA ASN A 296 -24.01 -19.61 -9.29
C ASN A 296 -23.15 -19.07 -8.13
N PRO A 297 -22.34 -18.02 -8.40
CA PRO A 297 -21.47 -17.44 -7.39
C PRO A 297 -22.21 -16.93 -6.14
N SER A 298 -23.42 -16.36 -6.28
CA SER A 298 -24.21 -15.86 -5.14
C SER A 298 -24.45 -16.96 -4.12
N LYS A 299 -24.91 -18.12 -4.58
CA LYS A 299 -25.21 -19.26 -3.71
C LYS A 299 -23.95 -19.88 -3.11
N THR A 300 -22.86 -19.91 -3.87
CA THR A 300 -21.58 -20.38 -3.36
C THR A 300 -21.10 -19.50 -2.21
N VAL A 301 -21.16 -18.18 -2.36
CA VAL A 301 -20.78 -17.22 -1.32
C VAL A 301 -21.74 -17.28 -0.11
N GLU A 302 -23.04 -17.36 -0.35
CA GLU A 302 -24.05 -17.54 0.71
C GLU A 302 -23.79 -18.80 1.53
N TYR A 303 -23.44 -19.91 0.88
CA TYR A 303 -23.07 -21.16 1.54
C TYR A 303 -21.77 -21.02 2.34
N ILE A 304 -20.71 -20.45 1.76
CA ILE A 304 -19.44 -20.22 2.46
C ILE A 304 -19.69 -19.43 3.75
N HIS A 305 -20.49 -18.37 3.68
CA HIS A 305 -20.76 -17.62 4.90
C HIS A 305 -21.64 -18.36 5.89
N SER A 306 -22.77 -18.91 5.45
CA SER A 306 -23.78 -19.46 6.35
C SER A 306 -23.38 -20.80 6.96
N ASN A 307 -22.54 -21.58 6.26
CA ASN A 307 -22.20 -22.95 6.61
C ASN A 307 -20.71 -23.17 6.91
N ILE A 308 -19.81 -22.25 6.55
CA ILE A 308 -18.37 -22.39 6.87
C ILE A 308 -17.97 -21.31 7.86
N LEU A 309 -18.16 -20.03 7.51
CA LEU A 309 -17.64 -18.92 8.31
C LEU A 309 -18.50 -18.58 9.53
N SER A 310 -19.82 -18.82 9.44
CA SER A 310 -20.76 -18.61 10.54
C SER A 310 -20.78 -19.75 11.57
N GLU A 311 -20.05 -20.83 11.32
CA GLU A 311 -20.00 -21.99 12.20
C GLU A 311 -19.54 -21.62 13.60
N ALA A 312 -20.20 -22.20 14.61
CA ALA A 312 -19.96 -21.87 16.01
C ALA A 312 -18.49 -22.11 16.41
N ILE A 313 -17.84 -23.09 15.78
CA ILE A 313 -16.44 -23.43 16.03
C ILE A 313 -15.48 -22.31 15.58
N VAL A 314 -15.76 -21.62 14.47
CA VAL A 314 -14.94 -20.52 13.95
C VAL A 314 -14.93 -19.35 14.93
N LYS A 315 -16.12 -18.97 15.43
CA LYS A 315 -16.26 -17.91 16.44
C LYS A 315 -15.65 -18.31 17.77
N LYS A 316 -15.91 -19.54 18.25
CA LYS A 316 -15.37 -20.04 19.53
C LYS A 316 -13.86 -20.11 19.54
N LYS A 317 -13.24 -20.53 18.43
CA LYS A 317 -11.78 -20.61 18.28
C LYS A 317 -11.16 -19.34 17.70
N LYS A 318 -11.92 -18.24 17.58
CA LYS A 318 -11.43 -16.92 17.17
C LYS A 318 -10.63 -17.00 15.86
N GLY A 319 -11.16 -17.74 14.88
CA GLY A 319 -10.59 -17.87 13.54
C GLY A 319 -9.36 -18.78 13.42
N LYS A 320 -8.85 -19.41 14.48
CA LYS A 320 -7.72 -20.37 14.41
C LYS A 320 -8.21 -21.81 14.56
N LEU A 321 -8.09 -22.61 13.52
CA LEU A 321 -8.67 -23.95 13.44
C LEU A 321 -7.59 -24.99 13.21
N SER A 322 -7.62 -26.11 13.94
CA SER A 322 -6.80 -27.27 13.59
C SER A 322 -7.30 -27.89 12.30
N ARG A 323 -6.45 -28.65 11.61
CA ARG A 323 -6.86 -29.42 10.42
C ARG A 323 -8.13 -30.25 10.63
N SER A 324 -8.24 -30.93 11.77
CA SER A 324 -9.41 -31.74 12.13
C SER A 324 -10.69 -30.93 12.35
N ASP A 325 -10.60 -29.66 12.73
CA ASP A 325 -11.76 -28.79 12.87
C ASP A 325 -12.14 -28.16 11.53
N TRP A 326 -11.15 -27.85 10.70
CA TRP A 326 -11.35 -27.39 9.34
C TRP A 326 -12.08 -28.44 8.49
N GLU A 327 -11.64 -29.69 8.53
CA GLU A 327 -12.26 -30.80 7.77
C GLU A 327 -13.71 -31.10 8.20
N LYS A 328 -14.13 -30.69 9.41
CA LYS A 328 -15.54 -30.81 9.85
C LYS A 328 -16.46 -29.76 9.23
N ILE A 329 -15.93 -28.58 8.90
CA ILE A 329 -16.71 -27.46 8.35
C ILE A 329 -16.58 -27.36 6.82
N CYS A 330 -15.45 -27.79 6.26
CA CYS A 330 -15.18 -27.79 4.83
C CYS A 330 -14.59 -29.14 4.40
N ASP A 331 -15.44 -30.07 3.98
CA ASP A 331 -15.06 -31.39 3.47
C ASP A 331 -14.75 -31.37 1.95
N ASP A 332 -15.29 -30.40 1.23
CA ASP A 332 -15.06 -30.20 -0.21
C ASP A 332 -13.67 -29.61 -0.48
N LYS A 333 -12.76 -30.43 -1.02
CA LYS A 333 -11.40 -30.04 -1.37
C LYS A 333 -11.31 -28.97 -2.47
N LYS A 334 -12.27 -28.91 -3.40
CA LYS A 334 -12.30 -27.85 -4.42
C LYS A 334 -12.69 -26.53 -3.77
N LEU A 335 -13.62 -26.57 -2.81
CA LEU A 335 -14.00 -25.38 -2.04
C LEU A 335 -12.88 -24.92 -1.11
N GLU A 336 -12.17 -25.82 -0.45
CA GLU A 336 -10.97 -25.50 0.35
C GLU A 336 -9.92 -24.76 -0.50
N ARG A 337 -9.60 -25.28 -1.70
CA ARG A 337 -8.68 -24.60 -2.62
C ARG A 337 -9.18 -23.21 -3.01
N LEU A 338 -10.46 -23.07 -3.34
CA LEU A 338 -11.08 -21.78 -3.66
C LEU A 338 -10.83 -20.77 -2.54
N LEU A 339 -11.07 -21.15 -1.28
CA LEU A 339 -10.91 -20.28 -0.12
C LEU A 339 -9.45 -19.86 0.12
N LEU A 340 -8.50 -20.76 -0.14
CA LEU A 340 -7.05 -20.47 -0.06
C LEU A 340 -6.61 -19.52 -1.19
N LEU A 341 -7.04 -19.80 -2.42
CA LEU A 341 -6.69 -18.99 -3.60
C LEU A 341 -7.23 -17.57 -3.47
N GLU A 342 -8.47 -17.42 -3.00
CA GLU A 342 -9.13 -16.14 -2.76
C GLU A 342 -8.69 -15.48 -1.42
N LYS A 343 -7.69 -16.03 -0.73
CA LYS A 343 -7.14 -15.51 0.54
C LYS A 343 -8.21 -15.22 1.59
N VAL A 344 -9.29 -16.00 1.58
CA VAL A 344 -10.33 -15.99 2.62
C VAL A 344 -9.84 -16.73 3.85
N VAL A 345 -9.05 -17.77 3.61
CA VAL A 345 -8.42 -18.61 4.61
C VAL A 345 -6.94 -18.70 4.28
N PHE A 346 -6.11 -18.76 5.32
CA PHE A 346 -4.68 -18.99 5.22
C PHE A 346 -4.35 -20.34 5.88
N HIS A 347 -3.52 -21.16 5.25
CA HIS A 347 -3.02 -22.39 5.86
C HIS A 347 -1.61 -22.15 6.39
N ASP A 348 -1.46 -22.13 7.70
CA ASP A 348 -0.19 -22.05 8.38
C ASP A 348 0.44 -23.45 8.45
N GLU A 349 1.23 -23.79 7.43
CA GLU A 349 1.88 -25.10 7.31
C GLU A 349 2.82 -25.40 8.48
N ALA A 350 3.46 -24.38 9.06
CA ALA A 350 4.42 -24.56 10.15
C ALA A 350 3.73 -25.03 11.43
N ASN A 351 2.52 -24.54 11.70
CA ASN A 351 1.74 -24.91 12.88
C ASN A 351 0.63 -25.94 12.60
N GLY A 352 0.36 -26.24 11.32
CA GLY A 352 -0.73 -27.15 10.91
C GLY A 352 -2.13 -26.59 11.18
N GLU A 353 -2.28 -25.27 11.11
CA GLU A 353 -3.53 -24.55 11.43
C GLU A 353 -4.10 -23.82 10.22
N PHE A 354 -5.42 -23.73 10.15
CA PHE A 354 -6.15 -22.86 9.23
C PHE A 354 -6.56 -21.60 9.96
N ILE A 355 -6.22 -20.46 9.37
CA ILE A 355 -6.48 -19.13 9.90
C ILE A 355 -7.53 -18.45 9.03
N VAL A 356 -8.60 -17.98 9.65
CA VAL A 356 -9.65 -17.17 9.01
C VAL A 356 -9.49 -15.72 9.52
N PRO A 357 -8.75 -14.85 8.80
CA PRO A 357 -8.32 -13.54 9.30
C PRO A 357 -9.44 -12.67 9.88
N ASN A 358 -10.60 -12.62 9.21
CA ASN A 358 -11.73 -11.79 9.63
C ASN A 358 -12.34 -12.20 10.97
N TYR A 359 -12.12 -13.44 11.42
CA TYR A 359 -12.64 -13.97 12.68
C TYR A 359 -11.58 -14.02 13.78
N LEU A 360 -10.36 -13.57 13.50
CA LEU A 360 -9.35 -13.36 14.53
C LEU A 360 -9.88 -12.38 15.59
N GLN A 361 -9.42 -12.58 16.82
CA GLN A 361 -9.69 -11.66 17.92
C GLN A 361 -9.06 -10.29 17.66
N LEU A 362 -9.62 -9.26 18.30
CA LEU A 362 -8.98 -7.95 18.37
C LEU A 362 -7.77 -8.03 19.30
N ALA A 363 -6.76 -7.21 19.04
CA ALA A 363 -5.56 -7.10 19.86
C ALA A 363 -5.86 -6.89 21.35
N GLU A 364 -6.86 -6.05 21.65
CA GLU A 364 -7.25 -5.69 23.02
C GLU A 364 -7.84 -6.86 23.82
N GLU A 365 -8.37 -7.88 23.13
CA GLU A 365 -8.96 -9.08 23.75
C GLU A 365 -7.89 -10.14 24.09
N ASP A 366 -6.67 -9.97 23.62
CA ASP A 366 -5.58 -10.95 23.79
C ASP A 366 -4.74 -10.63 25.02
N GLN A 367 -4.80 -11.52 26.01
CA GLN A 367 -4.06 -11.37 27.27
C GLN A 367 -2.54 -11.29 27.08
N ASN A 368 -2.02 -11.92 26.02
CA ASN A 368 -0.59 -11.95 25.73
C ASN A 368 -0.15 -10.78 24.83
N TYR A 369 -1.07 -9.92 24.38
CA TYR A 369 -0.76 -8.81 23.46
C TYR A 369 0.34 -7.89 24.01
N ASN A 370 0.25 -7.52 25.28
CA ASN A 370 1.22 -6.62 25.91
C ASN A 370 2.64 -7.20 25.93
N LEU A 371 2.76 -8.52 26.10
CA LEU A 371 4.05 -9.21 26.06
C LEU A 371 4.61 -9.28 24.63
N MET A 372 3.76 -9.60 23.65
CA MET A 372 4.15 -9.70 22.24
C MET A 372 4.49 -8.35 21.61
N SER A 373 3.78 -7.29 22.01
CA SER A 373 4.01 -5.93 21.54
C SER A 373 5.10 -5.19 22.32
N PHE A 374 5.69 -5.83 23.33
CA PHE A 374 6.72 -5.21 24.17
C PHE A 374 7.94 -4.78 23.35
N GLY A 375 8.39 -3.54 23.56
CA GLY A 375 9.53 -2.95 22.86
C GLY A 375 9.18 -2.24 21.55
N PHE A 376 7.96 -2.37 21.01
CA PHE A 376 7.51 -1.58 19.86
C PHE A 376 6.98 -0.21 20.30
N ILE A 377 7.91 0.70 20.65
CA ILE A 377 7.58 1.99 21.28
C ILE A 377 7.13 3.04 20.25
N LYS A 378 7.83 3.15 19.12
CA LYS A 378 7.52 4.10 18.04
C LYS A 378 7.45 3.36 16.70
N PRO A 379 6.56 3.78 15.78
CA PRO A 379 6.58 3.26 14.42
C PRO A 379 7.86 3.73 13.73
N SER A 380 8.42 2.84 12.91
CA SER A 380 9.47 3.13 11.94
C SER A 380 8.93 4.08 10.87
N PHE A 381 7.76 3.76 10.33
CA PHE A 381 7.01 4.64 9.42
C PHE A 381 5.51 4.39 9.48
N ILE A 382 4.74 5.35 8.94
CA ILE A 382 3.29 5.30 8.86
C ILE A 382 2.86 5.71 7.47
N LEU A 383 1.99 4.91 6.86
CA LEU A 383 1.25 5.24 5.65
C LEU A 383 -0.13 5.74 6.05
N LYS A 384 -0.51 6.93 5.60
CA LYS A 384 -1.82 7.55 5.83
C LYS A 384 -2.51 7.78 4.49
N PHE A 385 -3.76 7.38 4.36
CA PHE A 385 -4.53 7.54 3.13
C PHE A 385 -5.64 8.56 3.35
N LYS A 386 -5.94 9.39 2.34
CA LYS A 386 -7.01 10.40 2.46
C LYS A 386 -8.40 9.74 2.43
N TYR A 387 -8.57 8.71 1.60
CA TYR A 387 -9.87 8.10 1.36
C TYR A 387 -9.90 6.58 1.50
N PHE A 388 -8.81 5.84 1.27
CA PHE A 388 -8.95 4.40 1.05
C PHE A 388 -7.77 3.52 1.46
N ILE A 389 -8.10 2.36 2.05
CA ILE A 389 -7.20 1.21 2.26
C ILE A 389 -8.01 -0.05 1.92
N PRO A 390 -7.57 -0.95 1.01
CA PRO A 390 -8.30 -2.17 0.69
C PRO A 390 -8.54 -3.06 1.92
N PHE A 391 -9.77 -3.52 2.13
CA PHE A 391 -10.10 -4.41 3.27
C PHE A 391 -9.27 -5.68 3.30
N GLY A 392 -9.11 -6.32 2.15
CA GLY A 392 -8.38 -7.57 2.04
C GLY A 392 -6.88 -7.44 2.27
N ILE A 393 -6.33 -6.22 2.48
CA ILE A 393 -4.90 -6.04 2.66
C ILE A 393 -4.39 -6.76 3.91
N ILE A 394 -5.17 -6.84 5.00
CA ILE A 394 -4.78 -7.61 6.19
C ILE A 394 -4.70 -9.11 5.90
N ASN A 395 -5.66 -9.67 5.16
CA ASN A 395 -5.62 -11.06 4.74
C ASN A 395 -4.41 -11.32 3.85
N GLN A 396 -4.12 -10.41 2.92
CA GLN A 396 -2.94 -10.51 2.06
C GLN A 396 -1.64 -10.48 2.86
N LEU A 397 -1.52 -9.59 3.85
CA LEU A 397 -0.37 -9.50 4.74
C LEU A 397 -0.20 -10.79 5.55
N ILE A 398 -1.28 -11.33 6.12
CA ILE A 398 -1.26 -12.59 6.87
C ILE A 398 -0.87 -13.75 5.96
N CYS A 399 -1.43 -13.86 4.75
CA CYS A 399 -1.05 -14.90 3.80
C CYS A 399 0.42 -14.79 3.37
N ARG A 400 0.93 -13.57 3.16
CA ARG A 400 2.31 -13.32 2.72
C ARG A 400 3.32 -13.66 3.81
N PHE A 401 3.14 -13.09 5.01
CA PHE A 401 4.11 -13.22 6.10
C PHE A 401 3.82 -14.42 7.02
N GLY A 402 2.64 -15.02 6.91
CA GLY A 402 2.27 -16.16 7.73
C GLY A 402 3.01 -17.44 7.39
N ASN A 403 3.56 -17.55 6.18
CA ASN A 403 4.41 -18.68 5.80
C ASN A 403 5.80 -18.66 6.44
N ASN A 404 6.15 -17.60 7.17
CA ASN A 404 7.44 -17.54 7.86
C ASN A 404 7.48 -18.64 8.95
N PRO A 405 8.57 -19.42 9.03
CA PRO A 405 8.68 -20.54 9.97
C PRO A 405 8.91 -20.07 11.42
N GLU A 406 9.29 -18.81 11.61
CA GLU A 406 9.58 -18.23 12.90
C GLU A 406 8.32 -17.76 13.65
N TYR A 407 8.52 -17.18 14.84
CA TYR A 407 7.44 -16.69 15.68
C TYR A 407 6.59 -15.64 14.96
N LYS A 408 5.27 -15.83 15.01
CA LYS A 408 4.28 -14.97 14.38
C LYS A 408 2.98 -14.94 15.18
N ALA A 409 2.28 -13.83 15.12
CA ALA A 409 1.00 -13.63 15.75
C ALA A 409 0.10 -12.76 14.87
N PHE A 410 -1.18 -13.11 14.81
CA PHE A 410 -2.16 -12.46 13.94
C PHE A 410 -3.40 -12.06 14.73
N TRP A 411 -3.89 -10.87 14.42
CA TRP A 411 -5.16 -10.31 14.86
C TRP A 411 -5.93 -9.81 13.64
N ARG A 412 -7.17 -9.37 13.86
CA ARG A 412 -8.05 -8.91 12.78
C ARG A 412 -7.52 -7.68 12.04
N ASP A 413 -6.71 -6.87 12.70
CA ASP A 413 -6.23 -5.56 12.25
C ASP A 413 -4.70 -5.40 12.39
N GLN A 414 -3.99 -6.43 12.86
CA GLN A 414 -2.57 -6.34 13.19
C GLN A 414 -1.86 -7.68 12.99
N LEU A 415 -0.55 -7.65 12.75
CA LEU A 415 0.28 -8.85 12.67
C LEU A 415 1.71 -8.58 13.14
N ILE A 416 2.28 -9.56 13.84
CA ILE A 416 3.69 -9.61 14.24
C ILE A 416 4.32 -10.83 13.58
N PHE A 417 5.50 -10.66 13.02
CA PHE A 417 6.26 -11.73 12.39
C PHE A 417 7.76 -11.41 12.41
N THR A 418 8.60 -12.44 12.27
CA THR A 418 10.01 -12.21 11.93
C THR A 418 10.21 -12.19 10.42
N TYR A 419 11.03 -11.27 9.94
CA TYR A 419 11.47 -11.17 8.56
C TYR A 419 12.96 -10.79 8.53
N ASN A 420 13.80 -11.57 7.84
CA ASN A 420 15.26 -11.40 7.82
C ASN A 420 15.87 -11.19 9.23
N ARG A 421 15.55 -12.09 10.17
CA ARG A 421 15.96 -12.03 11.60
C ARG A 421 15.51 -10.78 12.37
N SER A 422 14.62 -9.99 11.79
CA SER A 422 14.13 -8.73 12.35
C SER A 422 12.65 -8.85 12.69
N LYS A 423 12.25 -8.32 13.84
CA LYS A 423 10.85 -8.38 14.26
C LYS A 423 10.10 -7.21 13.64
N VAL A 424 9.01 -7.53 12.95
CA VAL A 424 8.16 -6.55 12.29
C VAL A 424 6.76 -6.63 12.89
N PHE A 425 6.19 -5.47 13.19
CA PHE A 425 4.83 -5.32 13.67
C PHE A 425 4.09 -4.33 12.76
N ILE A 426 3.00 -4.77 12.15
CA ILE A 426 2.17 -3.94 11.28
C ILE A 426 0.79 -3.80 11.93
N LYS A 427 0.31 -2.55 12.05
CA LYS A 427 -1.02 -2.21 12.58
C LYS A 427 -1.83 -1.45 11.54
N LEU A 428 -3.06 -1.87 11.29
CA LEU A 428 -3.99 -1.21 10.39
C LEU A 428 -5.08 -0.54 11.21
N ASN A 429 -5.33 0.73 10.91
CA ASN A 429 -6.44 1.48 11.48
C ASN A 429 -7.31 2.01 10.33
N PHE A 430 -8.46 1.37 10.10
CA PHE A 430 -9.38 1.76 9.03
C PHE A 430 -10.21 3.02 9.36
N GLU A 431 -10.37 3.38 10.62
CA GLU A 431 -11.08 4.61 11.02
C GLU A 431 -10.27 5.84 10.61
N LEU A 432 -8.98 5.81 10.94
CA LEU A 432 -8.01 6.83 10.58
C LEU A 432 -7.38 6.62 9.20
N LEU A 433 -7.66 5.50 8.53
CA LEU A 433 -7.00 5.08 7.29
C LEU A 433 -5.46 5.17 7.39
N LYS A 434 -4.89 4.49 8.39
CA LYS A 434 -3.46 4.42 8.66
C LYS A 434 -2.94 2.98 8.64
N ILE A 435 -1.73 2.78 8.14
CA ILE A 435 -0.92 1.56 8.32
C ILE A 435 0.36 1.99 9.04
N SER A 436 0.56 1.51 10.26
CA SER A 436 1.74 1.80 11.07
C SER A 436 2.65 0.58 11.12
N VAL A 437 3.93 0.78 10.79
CA VAL A 437 4.94 -0.29 10.73
C VAL A 437 6.00 -0.02 11.78
N TYR A 438 6.33 -1.03 12.57
CA TYR A 438 7.35 -0.99 13.60
C TYR A 438 8.38 -2.08 13.30
N ILE A 439 9.65 -1.71 13.25
CA ILE A 439 10.74 -2.64 12.95
C ILE A 439 11.74 -2.61 14.11
N GLN A 440 12.08 -3.80 14.60
CA GLN A 440 13.22 -4.02 15.49
C GLN A 440 14.25 -4.84 14.71
N SER A 441 15.33 -4.18 14.31
CA SER A 441 16.39 -4.76 13.48
C SER A 441 17.74 -4.14 13.82
N GLU A 442 18.82 -4.88 13.53
CA GLU A 442 20.19 -4.36 13.45
C GLU A 442 20.41 -3.52 12.18
N ILE A 443 19.61 -3.74 11.12
CA ILE A 443 19.72 -3.05 9.81
C ILE A 443 18.34 -2.51 9.38
N PRO A 444 17.80 -1.50 10.10
CA PRO A 444 16.40 -1.07 9.93
C PRO A 444 16.11 -0.46 8.57
N ASP A 445 17.01 0.33 7.98
CA ASP A 445 16.75 1.06 6.72
C ASP A 445 16.42 0.12 5.54
N THR A 446 17.22 -0.93 5.36
CA THR A 446 16.99 -1.93 4.30
C THR A 446 15.64 -2.62 4.47
N ILE A 447 15.28 -2.97 5.71
CA ILE A 447 14.02 -3.65 6.01
C ILE A 447 12.83 -2.71 5.89
N GLU A 448 12.98 -1.42 6.23
CA GLU A 448 11.95 -0.41 6.02
C GLU A 448 11.56 -0.31 4.55
N GLN A 449 12.55 -0.21 3.66
CA GLN A 449 12.31 -0.17 2.22
C GLN A 449 11.62 -1.45 1.73
N GLU A 450 12.15 -2.64 2.09
CA GLU A 450 11.55 -3.92 1.66
C GLU A 450 10.11 -4.08 2.14
N ILE A 451 9.81 -3.78 3.41
CA ILE A 451 8.45 -3.89 3.95
C ILE A 451 7.52 -2.86 3.31
N PHE A 452 7.98 -1.63 3.07
CA PHE A 452 7.20 -0.62 2.36
C PHE A 452 6.82 -1.09 0.95
N GLU A 453 7.79 -1.60 0.18
CA GLU A 453 7.57 -2.12 -1.17
C GLU A 453 6.58 -3.29 -1.17
N ILE A 454 6.73 -4.24 -0.24
CA ILE A 454 5.78 -5.37 -0.10
C ILE A 454 4.37 -4.87 0.25
N ILE A 455 4.22 -3.88 1.13
CA ILE A 455 2.90 -3.32 1.45
C ILE A 455 2.27 -2.70 0.20
N LEU A 456 3.03 -1.98 -0.62
CA LEU A 456 2.53 -1.37 -1.86
C LEU A 456 2.18 -2.40 -2.93
N GLU A 457 2.96 -3.46 -3.04
CA GLU A 457 2.68 -4.61 -3.91
C GLU A 457 1.34 -5.26 -3.52
N LEU A 458 1.18 -5.61 -2.24
CA LEU A 458 -0.07 -6.23 -1.73
C LEU A 458 -1.26 -5.25 -1.77
N TYR A 459 -1.02 -3.96 -1.56
CA TYR A 459 -2.03 -2.92 -1.74
C TYR A 459 -2.58 -2.95 -3.16
N ASN A 460 -1.73 -3.15 -4.17
CA ASN A 460 -2.11 -3.27 -5.56
C ASN A 460 -2.66 -4.66 -5.94
N ASN A 461 -2.67 -5.62 -5.00
CA ASN A 461 -2.99 -7.04 -5.22
C ASN A 461 -2.16 -7.63 -6.37
N GLU A 462 -0.93 -7.14 -6.51
CA GLU A 462 0.12 -7.76 -7.30
C GLU A 462 0.78 -8.76 -6.36
N ASP A 463 0.87 -10.02 -6.77
CA ASP A 463 1.51 -11.07 -5.98
C ASP A 463 2.67 -11.60 -6.82
N SER A 464 3.79 -10.89 -6.79
CA SER A 464 5.02 -11.24 -7.53
C SER A 464 5.69 -12.48 -6.99
N THR A 465 5.24 -13.04 -5.85
CA THR A 465 5.73 -14.32 -5.33
C THR A 465 5.54 -15.46 -6.33
N TYR A 466 4.50 -15.40 -7.16
CA TYR A 466 4.29 -16.38 -8.22
C TYR A 466 5.33 -16.29 -9.34
N ILE A 467 5.95 -15.13 -9.58
CA ILE A 467 7.05 -14.97 -10.54
C ILE A 467 8.36 -15.54 -9.95
N LEU A 468 8.49 -15.53 -8.63
CA LEU A 468 9.72 -15.93 -7.92
C LEU A 468 9.74 -17.41 -7.49
N ASN A 469 8.57 -18.07 -7.45
CA ASN A 469 8.40 -19.45 -6.99
C ASN A 469 8.17 -20.49 -8.12
N GLU A 470 8.10 -20.09 -9.40
CA GLU A 470 8.43 -21.06 -10.43
C GLU A 470 9.90 -21.43 -10.22
N ASP A 471 10.14 -22.68 -9.82
CA ASP A 471 11.46 -23.27 -9.91
C ASP A 471 11.96 -22.98 -11.32
N ILE A 472 12.97 -22.12 -11.43
CA ILE A 472 13.65 -21.87 -12.70
C ILE A 472 14.36 -23.19 -13.03
N GLU A 473 13.66 -24.10 -13.70
CA GLU A 473 14.26 -25.23 -14.39
C GLU A 473 15.10 -24.65 -15.52
N VAL A 474 16.40 -24.53 -15.26
CA VAL A 474 17.40 -24.13 -16.24
C VAL A 474 17.57 -25.30 -17.21
N ASP A 475 16.70 -25.37 -18.22
CA ASP A 475 16.86 -26.36 -19.28
C ASP A 475 17.92 -25.87 -20.28
N GLY A 476 19.02 -26.61 -20.35
CA GLY A 476 20.18 -26.27 -21.16
C GLY A 476 19.96 -26.66 -22.61
N ASN A 477 19.32 -25.81 -23.42
CA ASN A 477 19.54 -25.67 -24.87
C ASN A 477 18.48 -24.75 -25.52
N SER A 478 18.86 -23.55 -25.95
CA SER A 478 18.38 -22.94 -27.22
C SER A 478 18.96 -21.54 -27.42
N HIS A 479 19.26 -21.22 -28.68
CA HIS A 479 19.82 -19.96 -29.15
C HIS A 479 18.76 -18.86 -29.39
N SER A 480 19.20 -17.62 -29.14
CA SER A 480 18.89 -16.34 -29.80
C SER A 480 17.49 -15.69 -29.76
N ASP A 481 17.59 -14.35 -29.63
CA ASP A 481 16.68 -13.27 -30.06
C ASP A 481 15.68 -12.67 -29.06
N ILE A 482 16.00 -11.43 -28.68
CA ILE A 482 15.22 -10.53 -27.83
C ILE A 482 14.01 -10.03 -28.63
N LYS A 483 12.87 -10.71 -28.53
CA LYS A 483 11.53 -10.13 -28.69
C LYS A 483 10.53 -10.89 -27.83
N GLY A 484 9.99 -10.23 -26.81
CA GLY A 484 9.02 -10.79 -25.87
C GLY A 484 9.69 -11.13 -24.53
N GLY A 485 9.14 -10.62 -23.44
CA GLY A 485 9.76 -10.64 -22.11
C GLY A 485 9.84 -12.01 -21.45
N ASN A 486 10.76 -12.86 -21.93
CA ASN A 486 11.31 -14.01 -21.21
C ASN A 486 12.82 -13.80 -21.05
N ILE A 487 13.31 -13.86 -19.82
CA ILE A 487 14.74 -13.79 -19.50
C ILE A 487 15.32 -15.19 -19.70
N SER A 488 16.07 -15.42 -20.78
CA SER A 488 16.97 -16.58 -20.90
C SER A 488 18.41 -16.10 -20.71
N ILE A 489 19.18 -16.76 -19.83
CA ILE A 489 20.59 -16.46 -19.57
C ILE A 489 21.40 -17.75 -19.66
N GLU A 490 22.40 -17.75 -20.53
CA GLU A 490 23.34 -18.86 -20.75
C GLU A 490 24.23 -19.11 -19.52
N ASN A 491 24.40 -20.39 -19.16
CA ASN A 491 25.35 -20.83 -18.15
C ASN A 491 26.70 -21.15 -18.84
N LYS A 492 27.77 -20.42 -18.49
CA LYS A 492 29.15 -20.90 -18.65
C LYS A 492 29.72 -21.27 -17.30
N GLY A 493 29.65 -22.56 -16.96
CA GLY A 493 30.51 -23.20 -15.97
C GLY A 493 29.97 -23.26 -14.54
N PHE A 494 30.16 -24.44 -13.94
CA PHE A 494 29.86 -24.79 -12.55
C PHE A 494 30.29 -23.71 -11.55
N ALA A 495 29.32 -23.13 -10.85
CA ALA A 495 29.56 -22.16 -9.79
C ALA A 495 28.96 -22.66 -8.45
N SER A 496 29.76 -22.58 -7.39
CA SER A 496 29.42 -23.01 -6.03
C SER A 496 28.22 -22.25 -5.43
N GLY A 497 27.56 -22.83 -4.43
CA GLY A 497 26.29 -22.34 -3.85
C GLY A 497 26.26 -20.89 -3.33
N GLN A 498 27.42 -20.25 -3.10
CA GLN A 498 27.49 -18.82 -2.79
C GLN A 498 27.25 -17.93 -4.01
N ILE A 499 27.68 -18.37 -5.20
CA ILE A 499 27.51 -17.61 -6.45
C ILE A 499 26.03 -17.60 -6.84
N LEU A 500 25.34 -18.75 -6.70
CA LEU A 500 23.88 -18.87 -6.88
C LEU A 500 23.08 -17.95 -5.95
N LYS A 501 23.52 -17.77 -4.70
CA LYS A 501 22.89 -16.84 -3.75
C LYS A 501 23.08 -15.38 -4.19
N SER A 502 24.32 -14.98 -4.50
CA SER A 502 24.59 -13.61 -4.99
C SER A 502 23.90 -13.30 -6.32
N PHE A 503 23.71 -14.32 -7.17
CA PHE A 503 23.05 -14.19 -8.46
C PHE A 503 21.54 -14.07 -8.30
N ARG A 504 20.91 -14.83 -7.39
CA ARG A 504 19.52 -14.64 -6.98
C ARG A 504 19.27 -13.28 -6.36
N ASP A 505 20.18 -12.79 -5.54
CA ASP A 505 20.08 -11.47 -4.92
C ASP A 505 20.20 -10.35 -5.97
N LYS A 506 21.07 -10.51 -6.97
CA LYS A 506 21.15 -9.59 -8.14
C LYS A 506 19.92 -9.64 -9.05
N ILE A 507 19.33 -10.83 -9.25
CA ILE A 507 18.08 -10.98 -10.00
C ILE A 507 16.92 -10.35 -9.23
N ARG A 508 16.83 -10.57 -7.91
CA ARG A 508 15.87 -9.90 -7.04
C ARG A 508 16.00 -8.39 -7.11
N ALA A 509 17.20 -7.83 -7.01
CA ALA A 509 17.44 -6.40 -7.10
C ALA A 509 17.01 -5.82 -8.47
N LYS A 510 17.28 -6.53 -9.56
CA LYS A 510 16.83 -6.10 -10.91
C LYS A 510 15.32 -6.25 -11.12
N LEU A 511 14.71 -7.29 -10.55
CA LEU A 511 13.26 -7.50 -10.60
C LEU A 511 12.53 -6.53 -9.70
N SER A 512 13.04 -6.22 -8.50
CA SER A 512 12.49 -5.19 -7.62
C SER A 512 12.57 -3.83 -8.30
N ASP A 513 13.70 -3.45 -8.90
CA ASP A 513 13.82 -2.21 -9.66
C ASP A 513 12.83 -2.13 -10.84
N TYR A 514 12.59 -3.25 -11.53
CA TYR A 514 11.63 -3.32 -12.63
C TYR A 514 10.17 -3.29 -12.16
N ILE A 515 9.86 -3.96 -11.05
CA ILE A 515 8.52 -4.02 -10.44
C ILE A 515 8.18 -2.67 -9.80
N VAL A 516 9.08 -2.09 -9.00
CA VAL A 516 8.93 -0.79 -8.34
C VAL A 516 8.73 0.35 -9.34
N LYS A 517 9.43 0.34 -10.48
CA LYS A 517 9.21 1.33 -11.57
C LYS A 517 7.84 1.23 -12.24
N LYS A 518 7.08 0.14 -12.02
CA LYS A 518 5.80 -0.13 -12.68
C LYS A 518 4.61 -0.21 -11.72
N ILE A 519 4.84 -0.36 -10.41
CA ILE A 519 3.78 -0.34 -9.39
C ILE A 519 3.16 1.06 -9.37
N SER A 520 1.87 1.13 -9.69
CA SER A 520 1.11 2.37 -9.54
C SER A 520 0.92 2.67 -8.06
N ASN A 521 1.53 3.73 -7.57
CA ASN A 521 1.36 4.17 -6.20
C ASN A 521 -0.04 4.75 -5.96
N PRO A 522 -0.59 4.62 -4.74
CA PRO A 522 -1.90 5.19 -4.41
C PRO A 522 -1.84 6.72 -4.48
N ASP A 523 -2.78 7.34 -5.20
CA ASP A 523 -2.79 8.79 -5.45
C ASP A 523 -2.97 9.62 -4.17
N ASP A 524 -3.55 9.04 -3.12
CA ASP A 524 -3.97 9.72 -1.89
C ASP A 524 -3.15 9.35 -0.65
N MET A 525 -1.97 8.73 -0.87
CA MET A 525 -1.09 8.25 0.18
C MET A 525 -0.10 9.32 0.66
N TYR A 526 0.07 9.36 1.98
CA TYR A 526 1.03 10.18 2.69
C TYR A 526 1.90 9.31 3.60
N ILE A 527 3.14 9.73 3.81
CA ILE A 527 4.14 9.00 4.61
C ILE A 527 4.60 9.86 5.78
N SER A 528 4.70 9.25 6.96
CA SER A 528 5.29 9.88 8.14
C SER A 528 6.36 8.98 8.77
N VAL A 529 7.44 9.59 9.20
CA VAL A 529 8.56 8.96 9.94
C VAL A 529 8.67 9.46 11.39
N ASP A 530 7.69 10.26 11.83
CA ASP A 530 7.66 10.89 13.15
C ASP A 530 6.27 10.88 13.82
N ASP A 531 5.25 10.30 13.15
CA ASP A 531 3.82 10.28 13.52
C ASP A 531 3.20 11.65 13.78
N LYS A 532 3.81 12.72 13.27
CA LYS A 532 3.33 14.09 13.45
C LYS A 532 3.06 14.76 12.11
N TYR A 533 3.99 14.63 11.20
CA TYR A 533 3.94 15.27 9.89
C TYR A 533 3.99 14.23 8.78
N PHE A 534 3.17 14.46 7.76
CA PHE A 534 2.85 13.53 6.69
C PHE A 534 3.18 14.17 5.35
N VAL A 535 4.07 13.55 4.58
CA VAL A 535 4.49 13.99 3.26
C VAL A 535 3.67 13.27 2.20
N HIS A 536 3.17 13.99 1.21
CA HIS A 536 2.42 13.39 0.11
C HIS A 536 3.35 12.58 -0.79
N HIS A 537 3.09 11.27 -0.92
CA HIS A 537 4.02 10.36 -1.59
C HIS A 537 4.20 10.68 -3.08
N LYS A 538 3.13 11.08 -3.77
CA LYS A 538 3.24 11.45 -5.19
C LYS A 538 4.10 12.69 -5.40
N THR A 539 4.08 13.61 -4.45
CA THR A 539 4.98 14.77 -4.48
C THR A 539 6.41 14.28 -4.29
N LEU A 540 6.67 13.42 -3.29
CA LEU A 540 7.99 12.83 -3.02
C LEU A 540 8.62 12.14 -4.25
N GLU A 541 7.81 11.40 -5.01
CA GLU A 541 8.22 10.72 -6.26
C GLU A 541 8.51 11.69 -7.42
N ASP A 542 7.96 12.90 -7.39
CA ASP A 542 8.12 13.87 -8.47
C ASP A 542 9.46 14.61 -8.29
N SER A 543 10.42 14.34 -9.19
CA SER A 543 11.77 14.91 -9.14
C SER A 543 11.87 16.38 -9.60
N GLU A 544 10.79 16.94 -10.16
CA GLU A 544 10.67 18.37 -10.43
C GLU A 544 10.14 19.10 -9.20
N LEU A 545 9.18 18.50 -8.47
CA LEU A 545 8.57 19.08 -7.29
C LEU A 545 9.34 18.81 -5.99
N THR A 546 10.15 17.74 -5.95
CA THR A 546 10.90 17.33 -4.76
C THR A 546 12.39 17.50 -4.95
N GLN A 547 12.95 18.35 -4.09
CA GLN A 547 14.38 18.66 -3.97
C GLN A 547 14.85 18.29 -2.55
N SER A 548 15.82 19.01 -1.98
CA SER A 548 16.28 18.83 -0.59
C SER A 548 15.20 18.94 0.49
N LYS A 549 14.13 19.68 0.20
CA LYS A 549 13.00 19.87 1.12
C LYS A 549 11.68 19.48 0.49
N ILE A 550 10.76 19.07 1.33
CA ILE A 550 9.41 18.70 0.96
C ILE A 550 8.40 19.20 1.99
N ARG A 551 7.22 19.58 1.50
CA ARG A 551 6.12 20.03 2.37
C ARG A 551 5.47 18.84 3.06
N ALA A 552 5.43 18.90 4.39
CA ALA A 552 4.79 17.91 5.25
C ALA A 552 3.62 18.54 6.01
N TYR A 553 2.57 17.78 6.24
CA TYR A 553 1.29 18.26 6.77
C TYR A 553 0.97 17.60 8.11
N ALA A 554 0.43 18.36 9.05
CA ALA A 554 -0.06 17.83 10.31
C ALA A 554 -1.44 17.19 10.15
N LEU A 555 -1.87 16.44 11.18
CA LEU A 555 -3.24 15.95 11.29
C LEU A 555 -4.09 16.87 12.16
N THR A 556 -5.33 17.13 11.72
CA THR A 556 -6.40 17.72 12.55
C THR A 556 -7.57 16.73 12.55
N ASN A 557 -8.00 16.30 13.74
CA ASN A 557 -9.04 15.26 13.90
C ASN A 557 -8.79 13.99 13.06
N GLY A 558 -7.53 13.55 12.99
CA GLY A 558 -7.13 12.34 12.25
C GLY A 558 -7.06 12.49 10.72
N LYS A 559 -7.40 13.67 10.17
CA LYS A 559 -7.34 13.97 8.72
C LYS A 559 -6.16 14.89 8.41
N ILE A 560 -5.61 14.79 7.19
CA ILE A 560 -4.55 15.67 6.70
C ILE A 560 -5.07 17.11 6.67
N ASP A 561 -4.34 18.02 7.33
CA ASP A 561 -4.65 19.44 7.37
C ASP A 561 -3.65 20.21 6.51
N GLU A 562 -4.05 20.51 5.27
CA GLU A 562 -3.21 21.18 4.28
C GLU A 562 -2.87 22.64 4.69
N SER A 563 -3.62 23.23 5.64
CA SER A 563 -3.33 24.56 6.19
C SER A 563 -2.19 24.55 7.22
N LYS A 564 -1.94 23.40 7.88
CA LYS A 564 -0.89 23.22 8.88
C LYS A 564 0.28 22.45 8.30
N SER A 565 1.11 23.15 7.51
CA SER A 565 2.26 22.56 6.84
C SER A 565 3.60 23.08 7.36
N ARG A 566 4.64 22.25 7.30
CA ARG A 566 6.04 22.60 7.57
C ARG A 566 6.95 21.98 6.51
N GLU A 567 8.08 22.62 6.22
CA GLU A 567 9.13 22.02 5.40
C GLU A 567 9.92 20.97 6.18
N HIS A 568 10.08 19.80 5.60
CA HIS A 568 10.89 18.69 6.09
C HIS A 568 12.00 18.39 5.08
N SER A 569 13.14 17.87 5.55
CA SER A 569 14.18 17.33 4.66
C SER A 569 13.62 16.08 3.95
N SER A 570 13.72 16.05 2.62
CA SER A 570 13.19 14.95 1.79
C SER A 570 13.96 13.64 2.00
N ILE A 571 15.23 13.73 2.42
CA ILE A 571 16.13 12.58 2.63
C ILE A 571 15.60 11.62 3.69
N LYS A 572 14.86 12.12 4.69
CA LYS A 572 14.20 11.29 5.71
C LYS A 572 13.20 10.30 5.13
N TYR A 573 12.79 10.51 3.89
CA TYR A 573 11.86 9.68 3.17
C TYR A 573 12.53 8.87 2.04
N GLY A 574 13.87 8.83 2.00
CA GLY A 574 14.66 8.16 0.95
C GLY A 574 14.36 6.66 0.82
N ASN A 575 14.02 5.98 1.92
CA ASN A 575 13.62 4.57 1.93
C ASN A 575 12.24 4.33 1.30
N PHE A 576 11.46 5.40 1.06
CA PHE A 576 10.08 5.33 0.56
C PHE A 576 9.92 5.97 -0.81
N THR A 577 11.01 6.14 -1.56
CA THR A 577 10.96 6.77 -2.87
C THR A 577 11.95 6.18 -3.86
N SER A 578 11.57 6.18 -5.13
CA SER A 578 12.45 5.85 -6.26
C SER A 578 13.18 7.06 -6.84
N ASN A 579 12.96 8.25 -6.29
CA ASN A 579 13.59 9.49 -6.75
C ASN A 579 15.10 9.48 -6.43
N GLU A 580 15.92 9.29 -7.46
CA GLU A 580 17.38 9.17 -7.35
C GLU A 580 18.03 10.42 -6.75
N LYS A 581 17.45 11.62 -6.94
CA LYS A 581 17.98 12.87 -6.35
C LYS A 581 17.99 12.81 -4.83
N ILE A 582 16.98 12.19 -4.23
CA ILE A 582 16.85 12.09 -2.77
C ILE A 582 17.84 11.05 -2.23
N LYS A 583 18.07 9.95 -2.96
CA LYS A 583 19.00 8.88 -2.54
C LYS A 583 20.47 9.29 -2.62
N GLN A 584 20.82 10.26 -3.47
CA GLN A 584 22.21 10.73 -3.64
C GLN A 584 22.58 11.87 -2.68
N MET A 585 21.61 12.55 -2.08
CA MET A 585 21.85 13.76 -1.31
C MET A 585 22.48 13.45 0.07
N LYS A 586 23.63 14.06 0.37
CA LYS A 586 24.38 13.84 1.62
C LYS A 586 23.83 14.68 2.77
N LYS A 587 23.95 14.18 4.00
CA LYS A 587 23.56 14.89 5.23
C LYS A 587 24.76 15.48 5.96
N ILE A 588 24.73 16.77 6.21
CA ILE A 588 25.73 17.49 7.01
C ILE A 588 25.10 17.88 8.36
N PHE A 589 25.66 17.40 9.46
CA PHE A 589 25.29 17.83 10.81
C PHE A 589 26.30 18.86 11.33
N ILE A 590 25.85 20.05 11.74
CA ILE A 590 26.73 21.09 12.32
C ILE A 590 26.57 21.13 13.83
N SER A 591 27.60 20.68 14.55
CA SER A 591 27.72 20.77 16.01
C SER A 591 28.47 22.04 16.41
N TYR A 592 27.82 22.92 17.16
CA TYR A 592 28.37 24.22 17.55
C TYR A 592 27.88 24.65 18.93
N SER A 593 28.65 25.51 19.60
CA SER A 593 28.19 26.14 20.84
C SER A 593 27.19 27.26 20.53
N ARG A 594 26.11 27.41 21.32
CA ARG A 594 25.14 28.51 21.15
C ARG A 594 25.78 29.90 21.18
N LYS A 595 26.94 30.05 21.81
CA LYS A 595 27.70 31.30 21.85
C LYS A 595 28.45 31.61 20.55
N ASP A 596 28.55 30.64 19.65
CA ASP A 596 29.25 30.72 18.37
C ASP A 596 28.26 30.66 17.19
N VAL A 597 26.97 30.95 17.44
CA VAL A 597 25.87 30.82 16.47
C VAL A 597 26.08 31.65 15.20
N ASP A 598 26.71 32.82 15.32
CA ASP A 598 26.97 33.71 14.19
C ASP A 598 27.84 33.02 13.13
N TYR A 599 28.91 32.34 13.54
CA TYR A 599 29.79 31.59 12.63
C TYR A 599 29.07 30.43 11.96
N LYS A 600 28.23 29.71 12.72
CA LYS A 600 27.40 28.64 12.17
C LYS A 600 26.43 29.19 11.13
N ASN A 601 25.83 30.35 11.37
CA ASN A 601 24.85 30.96 10.47
C ASN A 601 25.51 31.40 9.17
N GLU A 602 26.70 32.00 9.23
CA GLU A 602 27.48 32.31 8.04
C GLU A 602 27.90 31.04 7.28
N LEU A 603 28.41 30.01 7.97
CA LEU A 603 28.72 28.73 7.32
C LEU A 603 27.49 28.10 6.65
N LYS A 604 26.33 28.11 7.30
CA LYS A 604 25.07 27.58 6.73
C LYS A 604 24.68 28.32 5.44
N LYS A 605 24.93 29.64 5.34
CA LYS A 605 24.69 30.38 4.08
C LYS A 605 25.57 29.87 2.94
N HIS A 606 26.86 29.64 3.20
CA HIS A 606 27.78 29.11 2.19
C HIS A 606 27.43 27.67 1.79
N LEU A 607 27.06 26.82 2.76
CA LEU A 607 26.58 25.45 2.48
C LEU A 607 25.24 25.43 1.72
N GLY A 608 24.47 26.52 1.75
CA GLY A 608 23.24 26.67 0.97
C GLY A 608 23.43 26.48 -0.53
N LEU A 609 24.64 26.70 -1.06
CA LEU A 609 24.97 26.40 -2.44
C LEU A 609 24.91 24.89 -2.73
N LEU A 610 25.42 24.06 -1.81
CA LEU A 610 25.35 22.60 -1.93
C LEU A 610 23.91 22.10 -1.90
N GLN A 611 23.06 22.75 -1.09
CA GLN A 611 21.63 22.49 -1.07
C GLN A 611 20.95 22.89 -2.39
N THR A 612 21.35 24.02 -2.98
CA THR A 612 20.81 24.52 -4.26
C THR A 612 21.13 23.59 -5.42
N PHE A 613 22.28 22.90 -5.37
CA PHE A 613 22.70 21.93 -6.37
C PHE A 613 22.35 20.48 -6.02
N ASP A 614 21.46 20.26 -5.03
CA ASP A 614 21.03 18.92 -4.59
C ASP A 614 22.21 17.98 -4.21
N ILE A 615 23.31 18.55 -3.70
CA ILE A 615 24.51 17.79 -3.28
C ILE A 615 24.36 17.36 -1.82
N ALA A 616 24.03 18.30 -0.93
CA ALA A 616 23.95 18.05 0.51
C ALA A 616 22.99 18.99 1.24
N ASP A 617 22.39 18.52 2.33
CA ASP A 617 21.56 19.32 3.26
C ASP A 617 22.31 19.57 4.57
N ALA A 618 22.35 20.82 5.01
CA ALA A 618 23.01 21.23 6.24
C ALA A 618 22.00 21.44 7.38
N TRP A 619 21.98 20.49 8.32
CA TRP A 619 21.10 20.53 9.49
C TRP A 619 21.79 21.17 10.71
N SER A 620 21.00 21.86 11.55
CA SER A 620 21.47 22.44 12.83
C SER A 620 20.40 22.49 13.91
N CYS A 621 20.83 22.60 15.18
CA CYS A 621 19.96 22.58 16.37
C CYS A 621 18.82 23.64 16.44
N GLU A 622 18.77 24.63 15.56
CA GLU A 622 17.68 25.62 15.50
C GLU A 622 16.44 25.10 14.75
N ASP A 623 16.58 24.01 13.98
CA ASP A 623 15.49 23.41 13.20
C ASP A 623 14.57 22.50 14.06
N ILE A 624 14.72 22.55 15.39
CA ILE A 624 14.11 21.65 16.37
C ILE A 624 12.69 22.07 16.76
N THR A 625 11.83 21.07 16.97
CA THR A 625 10.49 21.27 17.53
C THR A 625 10.56 21.39 19.07
N ILE A 626 9.94 22.42 19.63
CA ILE A 626 9.90 22.68 21.08
C ILE A 626 9.47 21.41 21.84
N GLY A 627 10.27 20.98 22.83
CA GLY A 627 9.93 19.87 23.74
C GLY A 627 10.49 18.48 23.38
N LYS A 628 11.17 18.27 22.26
CA LYS A 628 11.84 16.98 21.90
C LYS A 628 13.31 17.14 21.46
N TRP A 629 14.02 18.09 22.07
CA TRP A 629 15.35 18.55 21.65
C TRP A 629 16.42 17.45 21.59
N ASP A 630 16.59 16.66 22.65
CA ASP A 630 17.65 15.65 22.75
C ASP A 630 17.48 14.49 21.76
N ALA A 631 16.29 13.89 21.71
CA ALA A 631 16.00 12.76 20.82
C ALA A 631 16.09 13.14 19.33
N GLN A 632 15.78 14.39 18.97
CA GLN A 632 15.91 14.87 17.61
C GLN A 632 17.39 15.06 17.23
N ILE A 633 18.20 15.65 18.11
CA ILE A 633 19.65 15.82 17.87
C ILE A 633 20.34 14.48 17.65
N GLN A 634 20.08 13.50 18.51
CA GLN A 634 20.70 12.18 18.40
C GLN A 634 20.33 11.50 17.08
N LYS A 635 19.07 11.60 16.64
CA LYS A 635 18.63 11.05 15.36
C LYS A 635 19.34 11.70 14.16
N GLU A 636 19.44 13.02 14.13
CA GLU A 636 20.07 13.75 13.01
C GLU A 636 21.59 13.49 12.94
N LEU A 637 22.24 13.39 14.10
CA LEU A 637 23.65 13.02 14.23
C LEU A 637 23.88 11.54 13.87
N GLU A 638 22.91 10.66 14.11
CA GLU A 638 22.95 9.27 13.67
C GLU A 638 22.86 9.16 12.14
N GLU A 639 21.96 9.91 11.52
CA GLU A 639 21.69 9.83 10.09
C GLU A 639 22.70 10.58 9.20
N SER A 640 23.51 11.50 9.77
CA SER A 640 24.44 12.35 9.01
C SER A 640 25.58 11.58 8.36
N ASP A 641 25.96 11.99 7.14
CA ASP A 641 27.12 11.46 6.42
C ASP A 641 28.41 12.24 6.77
N LEU A 642 28.29 13.54 7.01
CA LEU A 642 29.37 14.41 7.50
C LEU A 642 28.96 15.16 8.77
N ILE A 643 29.84 15.16 9.76
CA ILE A 643 29.67 15.94 10.99
C ILE A 643 30.71 17.07 11.02
N ILE A 644 30.24 18.31 11.08
CA ILE A 644 31.07 19.50 11.24
C ILE A 644 31.08 19.92 12.72
N TYR A 645 32.21 19.76 13.40
CA TYR A 645 32.41 20.28 14.76
C TYR A 645 33.04 21.67 14.72
N MET A 646 32.35 22.67 15.25
CA MET A 646 32.83 24.04 15.35
C MET A 646 33.60 24.23 16.68
N LEU A 647 34.91 23.98 16.64
CA LEU A 647 35.77 23.95 17.82
C LEU A 647 36.07 25.35 18.35
N SER A 648 35.80 25.56 19.63
CA SER A 648 36.07 26.79 20.37
C SER A 648 36.20 26.50 21.87
N ALA A 649 36.68 27.45 22.67
CA ALA A 649 36.60 27.32 24.12
C ALA A 649 35.14 27.12 24.61
N ASN A 650 34.16 27.73 23.93
CA ASN A 650 32.74 27.57 24.24
C ASN A 650 32.23 26.16 23.90
N PHE A 651 32.70 25.55 22.80
CA PHE A 651 32.40 24.18 22.42
C PHE A 651 32.86 23.19 23.49
N PHE A 652 34.13 23.28 23.90
CA PHE A 652 34.70 22.39 24.92
C PHE A 652 34.10 22.60 26.32
N SER A 653 33.53 23.78 26.59
CA SER A 653 32.83 24.05 27.86
C SER A 653 31.42 23.43 27.94
N SER A 654 30.85 23.00 26.81
CA SER A 654 29.50 22.44 26.74
C SER A 654 29.50 20.95 27.06
N ARG A 655 29.10 20.58 28.28
CA ARG A 655 29.01 19.16 28.67
C ARG A 655 28.12 18.34 27.75
N TYR A 656 27.00 18.90 27.29
CA TYR A 656 26.08 18.19 26.40
C TYR A 656 26.75 17.82 25.08
N ILE A 657 27.41 18.76 24.40
CA ILE A 657 28.09 18.49 23.13
C ILE A 657 29.18 17.41 23.32
N ILE A 658 29.96 17.57 24.39
CA ILE A 658 31.10 16.70 24.66
C ILE A 658 30.66 15.27 25.02
N GLU A 659 29.67 15.12 25.91
CA GLU A 659 29.24 13.83 26.43
C GLU A 659 28.18 13.14 25.56
N LYS A 660 27.36 13.88 24.81
CA LYS A 660 26.24 13.34 24.04
C LYS A 660 26.41 13.39 22.53
N GLU A 661 27.23 14.29 21.99
CA GLU A 661 27.48 14.34 20.54
C GLU A 661 28.83 13.70 20.23
N VAL A 662 29.93 14.27 20.73
CA VAL A 662 31.30 13.82 20.41
C VAL A 662 31.57 12.41 20.90
N ALA A 663 31.29 12.10 22.17
CA ALA A 663 31.59 10.79 22.74
C ALA A 663 30.86 9.65 22.02
N ASN A 664 29.58 9.86 21.71
CA ASN A 664 28.73 8.88 21.04
C ASN A 664 29.21 8.61 19.60
N VAL A 665 29.54 9.65 18.83
CA VAL A 665 30.02 9.50 17.44
C VAL A 665 31.36 8.78 17.40
N MET A 666 32.31 9.21 18.23
CA MET A 666 33.66 8.63 18.26
C MET A 666 33.64 7.16 18.73
N GLU A 667 32.69 6.81 19.59
CA GLU A 667 32.47 5.42 19.98
C GLU A 667 31.89 4.60 18.82
N ALA A 668 30.86 5.11 18.13
CA ALA A 668 30.26 4.43 16.98
C ALA A 668 31.28 4.16 15.87
N MET A 669 32.19 5.11 15.60
CA MET A 669 33.23 4.97 14.58
C MET A 669 34.31 3.92 14.90
N LYS A 670 34.49 3.54 16.17
CA LYS A 670 35.47 2.52 16.59
C LYS A 670 34.93 1.09 16.48
N ASN A 671 33.61 0.93 16.41
CA ASN A 671 32.98 -0.37 16.29
C ASN A 671 32.89 -0.75 14.80
N ILE A 672 33.69 -1.74 14.38
CA ILE A 672 33.86 -2.19 12.98
C ILE A 672 32.57 -2.79 12.36
N GLU A 673 31.53 -3.04 13.18
CA GLU A 673 30.24 -3.58 12.72
C GLU A 673 29.27 -2.53 12.14
N HIS A 674 29.60 -1.24 12.17
CA HIS A 674 28.76 -0.21 11.54
C HIS A 674 29.08 -0.04 10.06
N ASP A 675 28.15 -0.45 9.19
CA ASP A 675 28.22 -0.42 7.72
C ASP A 675 28.28 1.01 7.12
N LYS A 676 28.13 2.06 7.94
CA LYS A 676 28.09 3.47 7.50
C LYS A 676 29.24 4.26 8.14
N GLN A 677 30.34 4.40 7.42
CA GLN A 677 31.48 5.24 7.81
C GLN A 677 31.05 6.72 7.73
N LYS A 678 31.16 7.44 8.86
CA LYS A 678 30.86 8.87 8.95
C LYS A 678 32.12 9.69 8.80
N ASP A 679 32.03 10.79 8.06
CA ASP A 679 33.11 11.75 7.97
C ASP A 679 32.99 12.82 9.07
N ILE A 680 34.13 13.29 9.55
CA ILE A 680 34.22 14.37 10.54
C ILE A 680 35.09 15.48 9.98
N LEU A 681 34.62 16.72 10.12
CA LEU A 681 35.36 17.94 9.84
C LEU A 681 35.32 18.87 11.06
N CYS A 682 36.48 19.12 11.66
CA CYS A 682 36.60 20.02 12.81
C CYS A 682 37.03 21.42 12.36
N VAL A 683 36.10 22.37 12.32
CA VAL A 683 36.38 23.77 11.96
C VAL A 683 36.75 24.56 13.21
N VAL A 684 37.92 25.20 13.23
CA VAL A 684 38.37 26.01 14.38
C VAL A 684 37.75 27.41 14.34
N VAL A 685 36.87 27.71 15.30
CA VAL A 685 36.18 29.00 15.42
C VAL A 685 37.05 30.02 16.15
N SER A 686 37.64 29.66 17.28
CA SER A 686 38.46 30.55 18.11
C SER A 686 39.57 29.79 18.81
N ASP A 687 40.58 30.49 19.30
CA ASP A 687 41.69 29.87 20.04
C ASP A 687 41.21 29.07 21.27
N PHE A 688 41.86 27.93 21.47
CA PHE A 688 41.76 27.07 22.65
C PHE A 688 43.09 26.32 22.84
N VAL A 689 43.23 25.58 23.95
CA VAL A 689 44.46 24.80 24.20
C VAL A 689 44.59 23.70 23.16
N GLY A 690 45.68 23.73 22.37
CA GLY A 690 45.91 22.78 21.28
C GLY A 690 45.79 21.32 21.74
N LEU A 691 45.00 20.53 21.00
CA LEU A 691 44.75 19.12 21.33
C LEU A 691 46.04 18.30 21.28
N ASP A 692 46.98 18.62 20.40
CA ASP A 692 48.29 17.96 20.35
C ASP A 692 49.14 18.26 21.59
N SER A 693 49.12 19.50 22.08
CA SER A 693 49.79 19.88 23.33
C SER A 693 49.20 19.14 24.51
N LEU A 694 47.87 19.00 24.56
CA LEU A 694 47.19 18.19 25.57
C LEU A 694 47.56 16.72 25.45
N LYS A 695 47.56 16.16 24.23
CA LYS A 695 47.93 14.77 23.93
C LYS A 695 49.34 14.45 24.43
N TYR A 696 50.30 15.33 24.18
CA TYR A 696 51.67 15.22 24.66
C TYR A 696 51.75 15.30 26.20
N SER A 697 51.06 16.27 26.80
CA SER A 697 51.10 16.48 28.26
C SER A 697 50.57 15.30 29.09
N ILE A 698 49.72 14.45 28.50
CA ILE A 698 49.11 13.28 29.15
C ILE A 698 49.48 11.96 28.48
N GLU A 699 50.52 11.93 27.66
CA GLU A 699 50.91 10.76 26.85
C GLU A 699 51.10 9.50 27.70
N ASN A 700 51.74 9.66 28.87
CA ASN A 700 52.05 8.58 29.81
C ASN A 700 50.99 8.38 30.92
N ARG A 701 49.81 9.00 30.81
CA ARG A 701 48.72 8.89 31.79
C ARG A 701 47.59 8.02 31.23
N PRO A 702 46.89 7.23 32.06
CA PRO A 702 45.67 6.55 31.63
C PRO A 702 44.62 7.59 31.22
N LYS A 703 44.09 7.44 30.00
CA LYS A 703 43.08 8.35 29.43
C LYS A 703 41.70 7.75 29.63
N THR A 704 40.75 8.56 30.08
CA THR A 704 39.33 8.18 30.03
C THR A 704 38.86 8.08 28.58
N LYS A 705 37.78 7.31 28.33
CA LYS A 705 37.19 7.17 26.99
C LYS A 705 36.87 8.54 26.37
N LEU A 706 36.29 9.45 27.17
CA LEU A 706 35.97 10.80 26.75
C LEU A 706 37.22 11.61 26.35
N GLN A 707 38.28 11.55 27.14
CA GLN A 707 39.55 12.23 26.82
C GLN A 707 40.15 11.70 25.52
N SER A 708 40.10 10.39 25.28
CA SER A 708 40.57 9.80 24.03
C SER A 708 39.76 10.30 22.83
N SER A 709 38.43 10.32 22.92
CA SER A 709 37.54 10.84 21.86
C SER A 709 37.79 12.33 21.57
N LEU A 710 38.06 13.13 22.60
CA LEU A 710 38.32 14.57 22.43
C LEU A 710 39.68 14.86 21.78
N LEU A 711 40.72 14.10 22.14
CA LEU A 711 42.04 14.25 21.51
C LEU A 711 42.04 13.83 20.04
N GLU A 712 41.18 12.88 19.68
CA GLU A 712 41.00 12.38 18.31
C GLU A 712 40.35 13.42 17.39
N LEU A 713 39.58 14.39 17.92
CA LEU A 713 39.10 15.53 17.13
C LEU A 713 40.25 16.31 16.46
N GLY A 714 41.46 16.24 17.02
CA GLY A 714 42.66 16.88 16.47
C GLY A 714 43.00 16.42 15.06
N SER A 715 42.81 15.13 14.74
CA SER A 715 43.12 14.60 13.40
C SER A 715 42.14 15.02 12.31
N TYR A 716 41.00 15.62 12.70
CA TYR A 716 39.97 16.10 11.78
C TYR A 716 39.98 17.63 11.65
N GLN A 717 40.96 18.32 12.25
CA GLN A 717 41.01 19.78 12.24
C GLN A 717 41.28 20.32 10.84
N TYR A 718 40.42 21.25 10.45
CA TYR A 718 40.59 22.09 9.28
C TYR A 718 40.59 23.55 9.71
N LEU A 719 41.63 24.26 9.28
CA LEU A 719 41.76 25.68 9.48
C LEU A 719 41.99 26.34 8.12
N PRO A 720 41.17 27.33 7.74
CA PRO A 720 41.40 28.10 6.53
C PRO A 720 42.67 28.95 6.65
N TYR A 721 43.28 29.26 5.51
CA TYR A 721 44.44 30.15 5.44
C TYR A 721 44.01 31.58 5.08
N ASP A 722 44.80 32.55 5.55
CA ASP A 722 44.72 33.96 5.19
C ASP A 722 46.07 34.45 4.67
N MET A 723 46.07 35.47 3.82
CA MET A 723 47.31 36.15 3.38
C MET A 723 47.62 37.26 4.36
N VAL A 724 48.68 37.07 5.16
CA VAL A 724 49.10 38.03 6.18
C VAL A 724 50.43 38.65 5.78
N LEU A 725 50.48 39.98 5.73
CA LEU A 725 51.72 40.71 5.46
C LEU A 725 52.78 40.40 6.53
N ASN A 726 53.85 39.71 6.13
CA ASN A 726 55.00 39.52 6.99
C ASN A 726 55.83 40.82 7.02
N LYS A 727 55.81 41.51 8.16
CA LYS A 727 56.51 42.78 8.36
C LYS A 727 58.04 42.70 8.28
N ALA A 728 58.62 41.50 8.38
CA ALA A 728 60.06 41.28 8.28
C ALA A 728 60.51 41.05 6.83
N THR A 729 59.70 40.39 6.01
CA THR A 729 60.01 40.06 4.60
C THR A 729 59.31 41.00 3.60
N ASN A 730 58.34 41.79 4.08
CA ASN A 730 57.49 42.69 3.30
C ASN A 730 56.70 41.99 2.17
N ASN A 731 56.48 40.69 2.31
CA ASN A 731 55.68 39.86 1.42
C ASN A 731 54.45 39.34 2.18
N ASP A 732 53.37 39.09 1.47
CA ASP A 732 52.22 38.38 2.03
C ASP A 732 52.56 36.89 2.16
N GLU A 733 52.36 36.34 3.35
CA GLU A 733 52.59 34.93 3.65
C GLU A 733 51.27 34.26 4.03
N GLU A 734 51.08 33.04 3.54
CA GLU A 734 49.93 32.21 3.92
C GLU A 734 50.04 31.80 5.38
N LYS A 735 49.02 32.14 6.17
CA LYS A 735 48.92 31.78 7.57
C LYS A 735 47.57 31.15 7.86
N ILE A 736 47.63 29.96 8.45
CA ILE A 736 46.45 29.25 8.94
C ILE A 736 45.94 29.92 10.22
N ILE A 737 44.69 30.38 10.24
CA ILE A 737 44.11 31.13 11.37
C ILE A 737 42.65 30.70 11.66
N PRO A 738 42.11 30.88 12.88
CA PRO A 738 40.74 30.52 13.21
C PRO A 738 39.71 31.50 12.63
N LEU A 739 38.42 31.11 12.55
CA LEU A 739 37.35 31.96 11.97
C LEU A 739 37.22 33.33 12.66
N LYS A 740 37.44 33.39 13.98
CA LYS A 740 37.43 34.65 14.73
C LYS A 740 38.53 35.61 14.27
N ALA A 741 39.70 35.09 13.90
CA ALA A 741 40.78 35.91 13.37
C ALA A 741 40.46 36.43 11.95
N HIS A 742 39.88 35.58 11.09
CA HIS A 742 39.35 36.00 9.79
C HIS A 742 38.28 37.08 9.90
N THR A 743 37.43 37.01 10.92
CA THR A 743 36.42 38.05 11.19
C THR A 743 37.09 39.38 11.52
N ASN A 744 38.14 39.37 12.34
CA ASN A 744 38.90 40.59 12.65
C ASN A 744 39.66 41.15 11.44
N ASN A 745 40.08 40.28 10.52
CA ASN A 745 40.78 40.63 9.29
C ASN A 745 39.84 41.02 8.13
N ASN A 746 38.52 40.94 8.31
CA ASN A 746 37.52 41.07 7.24
C ASN A 746 37.68 40.05 6.09
N THR A 747 38.22 38.86 6.37
CA THR A 747 38.47 37.78 5.39
C THR A 747 37.59 36.54 5.63
N ILE A 748 36.53 36.67 6.43
CA ILE A 748 35.64 35.57 6.83
C ILE A 748 34.95 34.85 5.65
N GLU A 749 34.57 35.57 4.59
CA GLU A 749 33.94 34.96 3.41
C GLU A 749 34.90 34.03 2.66
N SER A 750 36.19 34.39 2.59
CA SER A 750 37.24 33.55 2.00
C SER A 750 37.41 32.26 2.82
N ALA A 751 37.46 32.40 4.15
CA ALA A 751 37.57 31.27 5.07
C ALA A 751 36.39 30.30 4.94
N LEU A 752 35.16 30.81 4.88
CA LEU A 752 33.95 29.99 4.72
C LEU A 752 33.85 29.33 3.34
N THR A 753 34.36 29.98 2.29
CA THR A 753 34.49 29.40 0.96
C THR A 753 35.45 28.20 0.98
N GLN A 754 36.62 28.36 1.60
CA GLN A 754 37.59 27.28 1.78
C GLN A 754 37.00 26.09 2.56
N ILE A 755 36.29 26.36 3.66
CA ILE A 755 35.59 25.32 4.43
C ILE A 755 34.56 24.61 3.57
N THR A 756 33.77 25.34 2.78
CA THR A 756 32.73 24.76 1.92
C THR A 756 33.32 23.90 0.81
N SER A 757 34.44 24.31 0.21
CA SER A 757 35.20 23.49 -0.73
C SER A 757 35.72 22.22 -0.07
N LYS A 758 36.21 22.31 1.18
CA LYS A 758 36.66 21.12 1.92
C LYS A 758 35.50 20.17 2.22
N VAL A 759 34.33 20.70 2.58
CA VAL A 759 33.10 19.92 2.76
C VAL A 759 32.75 19.18 1.48
N LEU A 760 32.79 19.84 0.32
CA LEU A 760 32.52 19.19 -0.97
C LEU A 760 33.53 18.07 -1.27
N GLU A 761 34.82 18.30 -1.01
CA GLU A 761 35.88 17.29 -1.17
C GLU A 761 35.66 16.09 -0.25
N THR A 762 35.21 16.32 0.99
CA THR A 762 34.94 15.23 1.96
C THR A 762 33.69 14.43 1.60
N LEU A 763 32.70 15.04 0.93
CA LEU A 763 31.46 14.37 0.53
C LEU A 763 31.53 13.65 -0.83
N SER A 764 32.58 13.92 -1.62
CA SER A 764 32.83 13.35 -2.95
C SER A 764 33.57 12.02 -2.85
#